data_AF-A0A7W7MW93-F1
#
_entry.id   AF-A0A7W7MW93-F1
#
_cell.length_a   1.000
_cell.length_b   1.000
_cell.length_c   1.000
_cell.angle_alpha   90.00
_cell.angle_beta   90.00
_cell.angle_gamma   90.00
#
_symmetry.space_group_name_H-M   'P 1'
#
loop_
_entity.id
_entity.type
_entity.pdbx_description
1 polymer ?
#
loop_
_entity_poly.entity_id
_entity_poly.type
_entity_poly.pdbx_seq_one_letter_code
_entity_poly.pdbx_strand_id
1 'polypeptide(L)'
;MLDRWGRWVHRRRRWVLAIAGAALVFAGVWGTGVFGALSSSGGFDTPGSESARAAQIAERDLGRDAADVVVLYQGSTTVDDPAYRASVEQALSALPPDKVTATSTYWSTRAPQFVSDDRRATYAVLELAGSGEAAKEESYRAIDGALTGVGGGLTAEVGGTVGTAAAIDDRVASDIVRAEAIAIPVLLVLLVLIFGGLVAATLPLLVGGLAILGSFTALHALTYATDVSSFAVNISTFLGLGLAIDYGLFVVSRFREELSRDGTSIEDAVATTMATAGRTVAVSGVTVAVSLSGLLLFDQQFLVSMGYGGIATVFVCMLGALTVLPALLAVLGPKVNALSVRRRGRGPSGRWWGRVARSVMRRPVVYATATVALLLALGAPFLRIEWGAIDATALPEGAEARSVAEALDTRFARNATGPIEAVVTGTSDRAAIDAYGDRLAALPGAADTEVTGAEGTTTRIALRFDADPYSGTARDLVAEVRDVPPPADAQVQVGGPTARIVDEVAGLGGTLPWLALLVGGATFVLLFLAFGSVVLPLKAIVMNTLSLAATFGAVVLIFQDGYLSGLLGFTATGSIAPAMPILMLVILFGISMDYEVFLLSRVREEYDLTGSNTAAVAAGVERTGAVITSAALLFIVVIGAFATSGITSIKMVGVGMAIAILLDATVVRGLLVPAVMRLMGRANWWAPGPLAKVYRRYGVREGAPSPVPEPEPAR
;
A
#
# COMPACT_ATOMS: atom_id res chain seq x y z
N MET A 1 0.02 -32.47 11.68
CA MET A 1 1.34 -31.82 11.64
C MET A 1 1.48 -30.76 12.74
N LEU A 2 0.60 -29.75 12.78
CA LEU A 2 0.67 -28.66 13.75
C LEU A 2 0.48 -29.07 15.23
N ASP A 3 -0.29 -30.11 15.51
CA ASP A 3 -0.37 -30.73 16.84
C ASP A 3 1.03 -31.20 17.35
N ARG A 4 1.76 -31.95 16.49
CA ARG A 4 3.13 -32.40 16.79
C ARG A 4 4.09 -31.23 16.95
N TRP A 5 3.93 -30.20 16.11
CA TRP A 5 4.70 -28.96 16.22
C TRP A 5 4.46 -28.27 17.57
N GLY A 6 3.21 -28.13 17.99
CA GLY A 6 2.85 -27.54 19.29
C GLY A 6 3.48 -28.29 20.47
N ARG A 7 3.45 -29.63 20.46
CA ARG A 7 4.14 -30.43 21.49
C ARG A 7 5.66 -30.24 21.48
N TRP A 8 6.26 -30.18 20.29
CA TRP A 8 7.70 -29.93 20.14
C TRP A 8 8.10 -28.55 20.70
N VAL A 9 7.34 -27.51 20.35
CA VAL A 9 7.53 -26.15 20.86
C VAL A 9 7.38 -26.13 22.38
N HIS A 10 6.37 -26.80 22.96
CA HIS A 10 6.22 -26.92 24.41
C HIS A 10 7.46 -27.52 25.09
N ARG A 11 8.00 -28.61 24.54
CA ARG A 11 9.18 -29.31 25.09
C ARG A 11 10.47 -28.50 24.96
N ARG A 12 10.63 -27.74 23.88
CA ARG A 12 11.83 -26.95 23.58
C ARG A 12 11.66 -25.44 23.86
N ARG A 13 10.59 -25.03 24.54
CA ARG A 13 10.16 -23.63 24.70
C ARG A 13 11.27 -22.66 25.11
N ARG A 14 12.16 -23.05 26.03
CA ARG A 14 13.28 -22.20 26.48
C ARG A 14 14.29 -21.92 25.36
N TRP A 15 14.60 -22.93 24.55
CA TRP A 15 15.50 -22.79 23.40
C TRP A 15 14.85 -21.97 22.28
N VAL A 16 13.56 -22.20 22.01
CA VAL A 16 12.79 -21.40 21.05
C VAL A 16 12.82 -19.92 21.44
N LEU A 17 12.57 -19.60 22.71
CA LEU A 17 12.62 -18.22 23.20
C LEU A 17 14.04 -17.64 23.22
N ALA A 18 15.07 -18.43 23.53
CA ALA A 18 16.45 -17.96 23.47
C ALA A 18 16.88 -17.62 22.04
N ILE A 19 16.53 -18.47 21.06
CA ILE A 19 16.80 -18.22 19.64
C ILE A 19 15.99 -17.01 19.16
N ALA A 20 14.72 -16.89 19.53
CA ALA A 20 13.91 -15.74 19.19
C ALA A 20 14.47 -14.44 19.79
N GLY A 21 14.95 -14.47 21.04
CA GLY A 21 15.60 -13.34 21.68
C GLY A 21 16.92 -12.95 21.00
N ALA A 22 17.76 -13.93 20.63
CA ALA A 22 18.98 -13.68 19.88
C ALA A 22 18.69 -13.10 18.48
N ALA A 23 17.68 -13.65 17.80
CA ALA A 23 17.22 -13.14 16.51
C ALA A 23 16.67 -11.71 16.63
N LEU A 24 15.95 -11.39 17.71
CA LEU A 24 15.45 -10.03 17.98
C LEU A 24 16.60 -9.03 18.19
N VAL A 25 17.63 -9.40 18.96
CA VAL A 25 18.81 -8.55 19.16
C VAL A 25 19.55 -8.36 17.85
N PHE A 26 19.77 -9.43 17.09
CA PHE A 26 20.37 -9.35 15.76
C PHE A 26 19.55 -8.45 14.82
N ALA A 27 18.24 -8.60 14.81
CA ALA A 27 17.33 -7.79 14.01
C ALA A 27 17.35 -6.30 14.39
N GLY A 28 17.46 -5.99 15.69
CA GLY A 28 17.58 -4.61 16.17
C GLY A 28 18.90 -3.94 15.78
N VAL A 29 20.02 -4.68 15.82
CA VAL A 29 21.36 -4.14 15.53
C VAL A 29 21.65 -4.09 14.03
N TRP A 30 21.34 -5.17 13.30
CA TRP A 30 21.66 -5.28 11.88
C TRP A 30 20.46 -4.93 11.00
N GLY A 31 19.24 -5.37 11.34
CA GLY A 31 18.05 -5.13 10.52
C GLY A 31 17.67 -3.66 10.39
N THR A 32 17.99 -2.82 11.37
CA THR A 32 17.80 -1.35 11.28
C THR A 32 18.73 -0.68 10.27
N GLY A 33 19.76 -1.36 9.77
CA GLY A 33 20.57 -0.90 8.65
C GLY A 33 19.78 -0.73 7.35
N VAL A 34 18.57 -1.32 7.25
CA VAL A 34 17.68 -1.15 6.10
C VAL A 34 17.44 0.33 5.78
N PHE A 35 17.26 1.19 6.79
CA PHE A 35 16.95 2.62 6.57
C PHE A 35 18.05 3.39 5.80
N GLY A 36 19.29 2.90 5.80
CA GLY A 36 20.39 3.47 5.02
C GLY A 36 20.63 2.78 3.67
N ALA A 37 19.92 1.69 3.37
CA ALA A 37 20.12 0.86 2.17
C ALA A 37 18.90 0.84 1.23
N LEU A 38 17.83 1.57 1.57
CA LEU A 38 16.63 1.70 0.74
C LEU A 38 16.92 2.67 -0.41
N SER A 39 16.30 2.40 -1.55
CA SER A 39 16.24 3.36 -2.65
C SER A 39 15.29 4.49 -2.31
N SER A 40 15.68 5.69 -2.74
CA SER A 40 14.88 6.92 -2.73
C SER A 40 13.50 6.68 -3.36
N SER A 41 12.55 7.58 -3.08
CA SER A 41 11.13 7.50 -3.47
C SER A 41 10.80 7.44 -4.98
N GLY A 42 11.73 7.05 -5.86
CA GLY A 42 11.50 6.74 -7.28
C GLY A 42 10.89 5.35 -7.55
N GLY A 43 10.86 4.95 -8.83
CA GLY A 43 10.43 3.62 -9.26
C GLY A 43 8.92 3.46 -9.56
N PHE A 44 8.23 4.58 -9.81
CA PHE A 44 6.84 4.61 -10.33
C PHE A 44 6.77 4.45 -11.85
N ASP A 45 7.88 4.70 -12.55
CA ASP A 45 7.98 4.55 -13.99
C ASP A 45 7.76 3.09 -14.41
N THR A 46 7.21 2.88 -15.61
CA THR A 46 7.04 1.54 -16.19
C THR A 46 8.28 1.19 -17.02
N PRO A 47 9.12 0.23 -16.60
CA PRO A 47 10.30 -0.17 -17.36
C PRO A 47 9.93 -0.60 -18.78
N GLY A 48 10.72 -0.18 -19.76
CA GLY A 48 10.51 -0.54 -21.15
C GLY A 48 9.32 0.14 -21.85
N SER A 49 8.59 1.03 -21.16
CA SER A 49 7.60 1.93 -21.77
C SER A 49 8.23 2.92 -22.77
N GLU A 50 7.41 3.54 -23.61
CA GLU A 50 7.88 4.53 -24.57
C GLU A 50 8.46 5.76 -23.85
N SER A 51 7.78 6.25 -22.81
CA SER A 51 8.26 7.39 -22.01
C SER A 51 9.58 7.09 -21.31
N ALA A 52 9.76 5.86 -20.79
CA ALA A 52 11.01 5.45 -20.16
C ALA A 52 12.16 5.35 -21.17
N ARG A 53 11.89 4.86 -22.39
CA ARG A 53 12.91 4.82 -23.45
C ARG A 53 13.24 6.22 -23.96
N ALA A 54 12.25 7.10 -24.10
CA ALA A 54 12.46 8.49 -24.49
C ALA A 54 13.40 9.18 -23.49
N ALA A 55 13.13 9.03 -22.18
CA ALA A 55 13.99 9.53 -21.12
C ALA A 55 15.41 8.94 -21.19
N GLN A 56 15.55 7.62 -21.35
CA GLN A 56 16.85 6.96 -21.46
C GLN A 56 17.67 7.41 -22.69
N ILE A 57 17.03 7.57 -23.84
CA ILE A 57 17.70 8.04 -25.06
C ILE A 57 18.12 9.50 -24.91
N ALA A 58 17.22 10.35 -24.41
CA ALA A 58 17.53 11.75 -24.17
C ALA A 58 18.71 11.89 -23.20
N GLU A 59 18.68 11.17 -22.07
CA GLU A 59 19.75 11.20 -21.08
C GLU A 59 21.10 10.67 -21.63
N ARG A 60 21.06 9.61 -22.45
CA ARG A 60 22.27 9.03 -23.05
C ARG A 60 22.91 9.92 -24.11
N ASP A 61 22.10 10.51 -24.99
CA ASP A 61 22.59 11.17 -26.21
C ASP A 61 22.69 12.69 -26.08
N LEU A 62 21.83 13.31 -25.28
CA LEU A 62 21.75 14.78 -25.12
C LEU A 62 22.22 15.23 -23.73
N GLY A 63 22.53 14.29 -22.85
CA GLY A 63 22.63 14.54 -21.43
C GLY A 63 21.26 14.70 -20.78
N ARG A 64 21.26 14.64 -19.44
CA ARG A 64 20.05 14.80 -18.64
C ARG A 64 19.65 16.28 -18.62
N ASP A 65 18.39 16.58 -18.90
CA ASP A 65 17.81 17.94 -18.85
C ASP A 65 16.75 18.00 -17.74
N ALA A 66 17.11 17.41 -16.60
CA ALA A 66 16.23 17.33 -15.46
C ALA A 66 16.73 18.31 -14.40
N ALA A 67 15.84 19.19 -13.97
CA ALA A 67 16.07 20.02 -12.80
C ALA A 67 16.06 19.13 -11.54
N ASP A 68 17.23 18.63 -11.15
CA ASP A 68 17.39 17.81 -9.94
C ASP A 68 16.95 18.61 -8.71
N VAL A 69 17.35 19.89 -8.66
CA VAL A 69 16.94 20.84 -7.63
C VAL A 69 16.48 22.13 -8.29
N VAL A 70 15.38 22.68 -7.79
CA VAL A 70 14.91 24.03 -8.15
C VAL A 70 14.94 24.90 -6.91
N VAL A 71 15.68 26.00 -6.96
CA VAL A 71 15.71 26.99 -5.88
C VAL A 71 14.93 28.21 -6.34
N LEU A 72 13.84 28.51 -5.65
CA LEU A 72 13.01 29.67 -5.92
C LEU A 72 13.48 30.84 -5.06
N TYR A 73 13.88 31.92 -5.71
CA TYR A 73 14.23 33.17 -5.05
C TYR A 73 13.09 34.18 -5.17
N GLN A 74 12.72 34.79 -4.05
CA GLN A 74 11.67 35.81 -3.99
C GLN A 74 12.15 37.04 -3.23
N GLY A 75 11.70 38.22 -3.66
CA GLY A 75 12.08 39.49 -3.05
C GLY A 75 11.08 40.61 -3.27
N SER A 76 11.32 41.75 -2.63
CA SER A 76 10.53 42.98 -2.84
C SER A 76 11.00 43.79 -4.06
N THR A 77 12.24 43.57 -4.49
CA THR A 77 12.85 44.17 -5.68
C THR A 77 12.69 43.28 -6.90
N THR A 78 12.87 43.84 -8.09
CA THR A 78 12.74 43.13 -9.36
C THR A 78 14.00 42.33 -9.70
N VAL A 79 13.87 41.23 -10.45
CA VAL A 79 15.00 40.40 -10.93
C VAL A 79 16.02 41.16 -11.79
N ASP A 80 15.64 42.33 -12.32
CA ASP A 80 16.53 43.21 -13.09
C ASP A 80 17.45 44.07 -12.20
N ASP A 81 17.23 44.09 -10.89
CA ASP A 81 18.05 44.83 -9.93
C ASP A 81 19.45 44.18 -9.79
N PRO A 82 20.56 44.92 -9.98
CA PRO A 82 21.90 44.40 -9.80
C PRO A 82 22.15 43.79 -8.41
N ALA A 83 21.52 44.31 -7.35
CA ALA A 83 21.68 43.79 -6.00
C ALA A 83 20.95 42.44 -5.82
N TYR A 84 19.80 42.27 -6.48
CA TYR A 84 19.08 41.00 -6.54
C TYR A 84 19.96 39.95 -7.21
N ARG A 85 20.47 40.27 -8.41
CA ARG A 85 21.35 39.39 -9.19
C ARG A 85 22.59 39.00 -8.41
N ALA A 86 23.30 39.97 -7.82
CA ALA A 86 24.53 39.71 -7.07
C ALA A 86 24.30 38.76 -5.88
N SER A 87 23.16 38.89 -5.19
CA SER A 87 22.81 38.03 -4.06
C SER A 87 22.59 36.57 -4.49
N VAL A 88 21.89 36.35 -5.60
CA VAL A 88 21.64 35.01 -6.14
C VAL A 88 22.93 34.39 -6.72
N GLU A 89 23.69 35.14 -7.52
CA GLU A 89 24.96 34.66 -8.07
C GLU A 89 25.97 34.34 -6.97
N GLN A 90 26.02 35.13 -5.90
CA GLN A 90 26.86 34.84 -4.73
C GLN A 90 26.45 33.53 -4.05
N ALA A 91 25.16 33.33 -3.79
CA ALA A 91 24.64 32.11 -3.18
C ALA A 91 24.97 30.86 -4.02
N LEU A 92 24.74 30.92 -5.34
CA LEU A 92 25.04 29.82 -6.25
C LEU A 92 26.54 29.55 -6.38
N SER A 93 27.38 30.59 -6.41
CA SER A 93 28.85 30.45 -6.51
C SER A 93 29.50 29.86 -5.26
N ALA A 94 28.80 29.90 -4.12
CA ALA A 94 29.27 29.31 -2.87
C ALA A 94 29.03 27.78 -2.82
N LEU A 95 28.26 27.23 -3.77
CA LEU A 95 27.97 25.80 -3.81
C LEU A 95 29.21 24.99 -4.23
N PRO A 96 29.47 23.84 -3.58
CA PRO A 96 30.64 23.03 -3.88
C PRO A 96 30.56 22.42 -5.30
N PRO A 97 31.57 22.62 -6.17
CA PRO A 97 31.55 22.17 -7.56
C PRO A 97 31.67 20.65 -7.70
N ASP A 98 32.09 19.93 -6.65
CA ASP A 98 32.07 18.47 -6.60
C ASP A 98 30.67 17.89 -6.35
N LYS A 99 29.69 18.74 -5.97
CA LYS A 99 28.30 18.35 -5.68
C LYS A 99 27.29 18.91 -6.68
N VAL A 100 27.60 20.04 -7.33
CA VAL A 100 26.74 20.68 -8.34
C VAL A 100 27.50 20.79 -9.66
N THR A 101 27.00 20.12 -10.71
CA THR A 101 27.67 20.03 -12.01
C THR A 101 27.31 21.19 -12.94
N ALA A 102 26.07 21.67 -12.87
CA ALA A 102 25.60 22.78 -13.68
C ALA A 102 24.55 23.61 -12.93
N THR A 103 24.48 24.89 -13.29
CA THR A 103 23.46 25.83 -12.77
C THR A 103 22.90 26.66 -13.91
N SER A 104 21.57 26.72 -14.00
CA SER A 104 20.84 27.47 -15.02
C SER A 104 19.95 28.51 -14.36
N THR A 105 20.05 29.76 -14.80
CA THR A 105 19.31 30.90 -14.27
C THR A 105 18.83 31.81 -15.42
N TYR A 106 17.91 32.73 -15.13
CA TYR A 106 17.51 33.77 -16.09
C TYR A 106 18.70 34.53 -16.67
N TRP A 107 19.74 34.83 -15.87
CA TRP A 107 20.87 35.62 -16.34
C TRP A 107 21.84 34.84 -17.23
N SER A 108 21.93 33.51 -17.09
CA SER A 108 22.75 32.67 -17.96
C SER A 108 22.03 32.30 -19.26
N THR A 109 20.74 31.98 -19.20
CA THR A 109 19.96 31.50 -20.37
C THR A 109 19.25 32.62 -21.12
N ARG A 110 18.96 33.74 -20.46
CA ARG A 110 18.06 34.81 -20.93
C ARG A 110 16.65 34.33 -21.27
N ALA A 111 16.29 33.13 -20.83
CA ALA A 111 15.02 32.53 -21.16
C ALA A 111 13.92 33.09 -20.24
N PRO A 112 12.85 33.68 -20.78
CA PRO A 112 11.86 34.42 -20.00
C PRO A 112 11.09 33.53 -19.03
N GLN A 113 11.04 32.20 -19.24
CA GLN A 113 10.37 31.27 -18.33
C GLN A 113 10.97 31.22 -16.92
N PHE A 114 12.23 31.64 -16.74
CA PHE A 114 12.88 31.68 -15.43
C PHE A 114 12.40 32.85 -14.56
N VAL A 115 11.57 33.74 -15.08
CA VAL A 115 11.11 34.96 -14.41
C VAL A 115 9.59 34.90 -14.28
N SER A 116 9.12 35.23 -13.07
CA SER A 116 7.70 35.33 -12.77
C SER A 116 7.00 36.47 -13.53
N ASP A 117 5.68 36.38 -13.67
CA ASP A 117 4.85 37.39 -14.32
C ASP A 117 5.02 38.80 -13.75
N ASP A 118 5.26 38.92 -12.43
CA ASP A 118 5.49 40.18 -11.72
C ASP A 118 6.97 40.60 -11.64
N ARG A 119 7.87 39.79 -12.20
CA ARG A 119 9.34 39.95 -12.20
C ARG A 119 9.97 40.07 -10.81
N ARG A 120 9.31 39.61 -9.74
CA ARG A 120 9.84 39.65 -8.35
C ARG A 120 10.35 38.30 -7.86
N ALA A 121 10.05 37.24 -8.58
CA ALA A 121 10.61 35.91 -8.37
C ALA A 121 11.36 35.41 -9.60
N THR A 122 12.44 34.67 -9.34
CA THR A 122 13.19 33.88 -10.32
C THR A 122 13.52 32.54 -9.69
N TYR A 123 13.72 31.50 -10.50
CA TYR A 123 14.28 30.25 -10.00
C TYR A 123 15.66 29.95 -10.62
N ALA A 124 16.44 29.13 -9.93
CA ALA A 124 17.63 28.50 -10.43
C ALA A 124 17.40 27.00 -10.53
N VAL A 125 17.86 26.40 -11.61
CA VAL A 125 17.88 24.95 -11.81
C VAL A 125 19.30 24.46 -11.56
N LEU A 126 19.45 23.47 -10.68
CA LEU A 126 20.74 22.87 -10.35
C LEU A 126 20.74 21.41 -10.79
N GLU A 127 21.86 21.00 -11.39
CA GLU A 127 22.17 19.61 -11.67
C GLU A 127 23.15 19.09 -10.61
N LEU A 128 22.82 17.95 -10.01
CA LEU A 128 23.62 17.37 -8.94
C LEU A 128 24.63 16.36 -9.48
N ALA A 129 25.81 16.35 -8.85
CA ALA A 129 26.82 15.33 -9.11
C ALA A 129 26.37 13.97 -8.57
N GLY A 130 26.62 12.92 -9.36
CA GLY A 130 26.34 11.53 -8.97
C GLY A 130 25.60 10.74 -10.06
N SER A 131 25.95 9.47 -10.23
CA SER A 131 25.25 8.55 -11.12
C SER A 131 24.10 7.87 -10.38
N GLY A 132 22.86 8.24 -10.71
CA GLY A 132 21.63 7.71 -10.11
C GLY A 132 21.09 8.52 -8.93
N GLU A 133 19.87 8.18 -8.49
CA GLU A 133 19.10 8.94 -7.49
C GLU A 133 19.79 9.01 -6.12
N ALA A 134 20.30 7.89 -5.60
CA ALA A 134 20.91 7.84 -4.27
C ALA A 134 22.16 8.73 -4.14
N ALA A 135 23.04 8.72 -5.14
CA ALA A 135 24.23 9.56 -5.15
C ALA A 135 23.88 11.06 -5.24
N LYS A 136 22.82 11.39 -5.98
CA LYS A 136 22.31 12.75 -6.07
C LYS A 136 21.65 13.19 -4.77
N GLU A 137 20.89 12.33 -4.11
CA GLU A 137 20.33 12.62 -2.79
C GLU A 137 21.44 12.88 -1.75
N GLU A 138 22.54 12.14 -1.81
CA GLU A 138 23.72 12.42 -0.97
C GLU A 138 24.31 13.80 -1.28
N SER A 139 24.47 14.14 -2.56
CA SER A 139 24.93 15.47 -2.99
C SER A 139 23.98 16.58 -2.57
N TYR A 140 22.66 16.36 -2.68
CA TYR A 140 21.62 17.28 -2.22
C TYR A 140 21.71 17.53 -0.72
N ARG A 141 21.75 16.46 0.10
CA ARG A 141 21.85 16.58 1.55
C ARG A 141 23.12 17.28 2.02
N ALA A 142 24.20 17.20 1.25
CA ALA A 142 25.43 17.92 1.54
C ALA A 142 25.31 19.45 1.32
N ILE A 143 24.41 19.89 0.44
CA ILE A 143 24.26 21.30 0.06
C ILE A 143 22.95 21.95 0.56
N ASP A 144 21.98 21.16 1.02
CA ASP A 144 20.62 21.61 1.37
C ASP A 144 20.61 22.85 2.28
N GLY A 145 21.38 22.82 3.37
CA GLY A 145 21.50 23.95 4.30
C GLY A 145 22.13 25.22 3.70
N ALA A 146 22.85 25.12 2.58
CA ALA A 146 23.43 26.25 1.87
C ALA A 146 22.46 26.84 0.81
N LEU A 147 21.52 26.04 0.29
CA LEU A 147 20.59 26.45 -0.77
C LEU A 147 19.61 27.55 -0.32
N THR A 148 19.25 27.57 0.96
CA THR A 148 18.34 28.56 1.55
C THR A 148 19.05 29.83 2.06
N GLY A 149 20.38 29.81 2.12
CA GLY A 149 21.21 30.89 2.65
C GLY A 149 21.43 32.03 1.66
N VAL A 150 20.40 32.83 1.36
CA VAL A 150 20.49 33.98 0.45
C VAL A 150 20.51 35.33 1.19
N GLY A 151 21.35 36.26 0.73
CA GLY A 151 21.46 37.62 1.26
C GLY A 151 20.50 38.63 0.61
N GLY A 152 20.63 39.90 0.98
CA GLY A 152 19.96 41.00 0.25
C GLY A 152 18.45 41.15 0.49
N GLY A 153 17.90 40.52 1.54
CA GLY A 153 16.46 40.56 1.83
C GLY A 153 15.63 39.64 0.93
N LEU A 154 16.28 38.71 0.23
CA LEU A 154 15.64 37.64 -0.53
C LEU A 154 15.27 36.47 0.39
N THR A 155 14.25 35.73 0.00
CA THR A 155 13.93 34.41 0.55
C THR A 155 14.19 33.36 -0.51
N ALA A 156 14.78 32.24 -0.10
CA ALA A 156 15.05 31.10 -0.96
C ALA A 156 14.30 29.88 -0.41
N GLU A 157 13.56 29.21 -1.28
CA GLU A 157 12.86 27.96 -0.98
C GLU A 157 13.31 26.88 -1.97
N VAL A 158 13.44 25.64 -1.49
CA VAL A 158 14.01 24.55 -2.27
C VAL A 158 12.94 23.54 -2.66
N GLY A 159 12.94 23.16 -3.93
CA GLY A 159 12.12 22.12 -4.51
C GLY A 159 12.88 21.38 -5.61
N GLY A 160 12.17 20.97 -6.66
CA GLY A 160 12.72 20.08 -7.69
C GLY A 160 12.58 18.60 -7.31
N THR A 161 12.98 17.72 -8.22
CA THR A 161 12.68 16.28 -8.10
C THR A 161 13.38 15.64 -6.90
N VAL A 162 14.69 15.91 -6.73
CA VAL A 162 15.50 15.33 -5.64
C VAL A 162 15.14 15.96 -4.29
N GLY A 163 14.97 17.28 -4.25
CA GLY A 163 14.58 17.98 -3.01
C GLY A 163 13.20 17.56 -2.52
N THR A 164 12.23 17.39 -3.42
CA THR A 164 10.89 16.89 -3.09
C THR A 164 10.95 15.44 -2.60
N ALA A 165 11.71 14.58 -3.28
CA ALA A 165 11.87 13.17 -2.89
C ALA A 165 12.49 13.05 -1.48
N ALA A 166 13.57 13.79 -1.20
CA ALA A 166 14.21 13.81 0.12
C ALA A 166 13.27 14.33 1.21
N ALA A 167 12.51 15.40 0.94
CA ALA A 167 11.52 15.94 1.88
C ALA A 167 10.39 14.95 2.17
N ILE A 168 9.95 14.18 1.16
CA ILE A 168 9.00 13.07 1.34
C ILE A 168 9.63 12.00 2.23
N ASP A 169 10.84 11.52 1.93
CA ASP A 169 11.49 10.43 2.68
C ASP A 169 11.73 10.81 4.16
N ASP A 170 12.21 12.03 4.45
CA ASP A 170 12.36 12.55 5.82
C ASP A 170 11.02 12.61 6.54
N ARG A 171 9.96 13.03 5.82
CA ARG A 171 8.62 13.10 6.39
C ARG A 171 8.07 11.70 6.69
N VAL A 172 8.26 10.73 5.80
CA VAL A 172 7.90 9.32 5.99
C VAL A 172 8.53 8.80 7.29
N ALA A 173 9.84 8.99 7.48
CA ALA A 173 10.55 8.52 8.66
C ALA A 173 9.94 9.11 9.95
N SER A 174 9.63 10.40 9.95
CA SER A 174 9.02 11.07 11.11
C SER A 174 7.58 10.61 11.38
N ASP A 175 6.81 10.33 10.33
CA ASP A 175 5.42 9.92 10.42
C ASP A 175 5.29 8.48 10.97
N ILE A 176 6.22 7.58 10.65
CA ILE A 176 6.28 6.24 11.24
C ILE A 176 6.40 6.32 12.76
N VAL A 177 7.35 7.11 13.26
CA VAL A 177 7.57 7.26 14.71
C VAL A 177 6.33 7.81 15.41
N ARG A 178 5.66 8.80 14.80
CA ARG A 178 4.42 9.37 15.33
C ARG A 178 3.28 8.36 15.30
N ALA A 179 3.11 7.65 14.20
CA ALA A 179 2.06 6.64 14.05
C ALA A 179 2.22 5.53 15.10
N GLU A 180 3.44 5.03 15.34
CA GLU A 180 3.71 4.02 16.36
C GLU A 180 3.48 4.54 17.79
N ALA A 181 3.92 5.77 18.08
CA ALA A 181 3.73 6.41 19.38
C ALA A 181 2.25 6.58 19.75
N ILE A 182 1.38 6.73 18.75
CA ILE A 182 -0.08 6.82 18.93
C ILE A 182 -0.71 5.41 18.94
N ALA A 183 -0.36 4.56 17.97
CA ALA A 183 -1.00 3.27 17.77
C ALA A 183 -0.73 2.31 18.93
N ILE A 184 0.52 2.18 19.39
CA ILE A 184 0.91 1.18 20.39
C ILE A 184 0.14 1.37 21.72
N PRO A 185 0.04 2.57 22.32
CA PRO A 185 -0.75 2.78 23.53
C PRO A 185 -2.23 2.49 23.33
N VAL A 186 -2.82 2.93 22.21
CA VAL A 186 -4.24 2.70 21.91
C VAL A 186 -4.52 1.21 21.74
N LEU A 187 -3.64 0.49 21.03
CA LEU A 187 -3.72 -0.95 20.85
C LEU A 187 -3.56 -1.70 22.15
N LEU A 188 -2.63 -1.29 23.01
CA LEU A 188 -2.47 -1.90 24.33
C LEU A 188 -3.75 -1.76 25.15
N VAL A 189 -4.36 -0.57 25.17
CA VAL A 189 -5.64 -0.35 25.85
C VAL A 189 -6.73 -1.25 25.27
N LEU A 190 -6.89 -1.30 23.94
CA LEU A 190 -7.88 -2.14 23.29
C LEU A 190 -7.64 -3.63 23.56
N LEU A 191 -6.40 -4.10 23.50
CA LEU A 191 -6.04 -5.48 23.79
C LEU A 191 -6.32 -5.83 25.26
N VAL A 192 -6.04 -4.93 26.20
CA VAL A 192 -6.41 -5.10 27.61
C VAL A 192 -7.93 -5.20 27.77
N LEU A 193 -8.71 -4.40 27.03
CA LEU A 193 -10.17 -4.47 27.05
C LEU A 193 -10.70 -5.78 26.46
N ILE A 194 -10.12 -6.25 25.36
CA ILE A 194 -10.50 -7.49 24.67
C ILE A 194 -10.15 -8.73 25.51
N PHE A 195 -8.93 -8.80 26.02
CA PHE A 195 -8.46 -9.97 26.78
C PHE A 195 -8.77 -9.91 28.28
N GLY A 196 -9.06 -8.74 28.83
CA GLY A 196 -9.36 -8.54 30.25
C GLY A 196 -8.15 -8.66 31.19
N GLY A 197 -6.92 -8.64 30.67
CA GLY A 197 -5.69 -8.72 31.46
C GLY A 197 -4.45 -8.27 30.72
N LEU A 198 -3.51 -7.65 31.44
CA LEU A 198 -2.33 -7.01 30.85
C LEU A 198 -1.35 -8.04 30.23
N VAL A 199 -1.14 -9.18 30.88
CA VAL A 199 -0.21 -10.21 30.37
C VAL A 199 -0.68 -10.79 29.04
N ALA A 200 -1.98 -11.07 28.90
CA ALA A 200 -2.53 -11.56 27.64
C ALA A 200 -2.45 -10.51 26.53
N ALA A 201 -2.64 -9.23 26.87
CA ALA A 201 -2.60 -8.13 25.92
C ALA A 201 -1.20 -7.83 25.37
N THR A 202 -0.15 -8.00 26.17
CA THR A 202 1.23 -7.73 25.72
C THR A 202 1.77 -8.82 24.78
N LEU A 203 1.23 -10.04 24.80
CA LEU A 203 1.72 -11.14 23.97
C LEU A 203 1.61 -10.86 22.46
N PRO A 204 0.46 -10.45 21.90
CA PRO A 204 0.38 -10.11 20.48
C PRO A 204 1.25 -8.89 20.11
N LEU A 205 1.36 -7.89 20.99
CA LEU A 205 2.23 -6.73 20.80
C LEU A 205 3.71 -7.12 20.71
N LEU A 206 4.18 -8.04 21.56
CA LEU A 206 5.56 -8.56 21.50
C LEU A 206 5.83 -9.30 20.19
N VAL A 207 4.87 -10.10 19.72
CA VAL A 207 4.97 -10.77 18.41
C VAL A 207 4.96 -9.75 17.28
N GLY A 208 4.19 -8.66 17.40
CA GLY A 208 4.20 -7.53 16.46
C GLY A 208 5.56 -6.84 16.37
N GLY A 209 6.17 -6.50 17.50
CA GLY A 209 7.52 -5.92 17.51
C GLY A 209 8.57 -6.85 16.90
N LEU A 210 8.51 -8.15 17.20
CA LEU A 210 9.35 -9.16 16.56
C LEU A 210 9.10 -9.23 15.05
N ALA A 211 7.84 -9.13 14.62
CA ALA A 211 7.48 -9.17 13.21
C ALA A 211 8.04 -7.98 12.45
N ILE A 212 7.92 -6.76 12.99
CA ILE A 212 8.46 -5.55 12.38
C ILE A 212 9.98 -5.66 12.23
N LEU A 213 10.70 -5.93 13.32
CA LEU A 213 12.17 -6.03 13.29
C LEU A 213 12.66 -7.18 12.42
N GLY A 214 11.98 -8.33 12.47
CA GLY A 214 12.30 -9.46 11.60
C GLY A 214 12.02 -9.16 10.13
N SER A 215 11.00 -8.37 9.82
CA SER A 215 10.72 -7.90 8.46
C SER A 215 11.81 -6.96 7.96
N PHE A 216 12.27 -6.00 8.79
CA PHE A 216 13.38 -5.11 8.44
C PHE A 216 14.67 -5.88 8.20
N THR A 217 14.90 -6.93 8.98
CA THR A 217 16.03 -7.84 8.75
C THR A 217 15.93 -8.53 7.39
N ALA A 218 14.75 -9.04 7.03
CA ALA A 218 14.54 -9.68 5.74
C ALA A 218 14.67 -8.68 4.57
N LEU A 219 14.16 -7.47 4.74
CA LEU A 219 14.30 -6.39 3.76
C LEU A 219 15.76 -5.94 3.61
N HIS A 220 16.49 -5.76 4.71
CA HIS A 220 17.93 -5.42 4.65
C HIS A 220 18.74 -6.53 3.98
N ALA A 221 18.40 -7.80 4.19
CA ALA A 221 19.04 -8.88 3.45
C ALA A 221 18.73 -8.82 1.94
N LEU A 222 17.55 -8.34 1.57
CA LEU A 222 17.12 -8.23 0.19
C LEU A 222 17.78 -7.06 -0.55
N THR A 223 18.16 -5.98 0.15
CA THR A 223 18.88 -4.84 -0.47
C THR A 223 20.23 -5.22 -1.06
N TYR A 224 20.81 -6.36 -0.66
CA TYR A 224 22.04 -6.89 -1.28
C TYR A 224 21.82 -7.55 -2.65
N ALA A 225 20.58 -7.85 -3.01
CA ALA A 225 20.23 -8.57 -4.23
C ALA A 225 19.39 -7.74 -5.21
N THR A 226 18.59 -6.81 -4.70
CA THR A 226 17.72 -5.93 -5.50
C THR A 226 17.52 -4.64 -4.72
N ASP A 227 17.24 -3.53 -5.41
CA ASP A 227 16.89 -2.32 -4.67
C ASP A 227 15.47 -2.38 -4.13
N VAL A 228 15.30 -1.81 -2.95
CA VAL A 228 14.07 -1.87 -2.14
C VAL A 228 13.62 -0.45 -1.85
N SER A 229 12.41 -0.13 -2.27
CA SER A 229 11.80 1.19 -2.04
C SER A 229 11.53 1.47 -0.55
N SER A 230 11.70 2.73 -0.13
CA SER A 230 11.40 3.20 1.24
C SER A 230 9.97 2.86 1.71
N PHE A 231 9.02 2.79 0.77
CA PHE A 231 7.63 2.41 1.05
C PHE A 231 7.45 0.95 1.52
N ALA A 232 8.38 0.04 1.22
CA ALA A 232 8.31 -1.34 1.69
C ALA A 232 8.34 -1.43 3.22
N VAL A 233 9.09 -0.53 3.87
CA VAL A 233 9.16 -0.42 5.34
C VAL A 233 7.80 -0.06 5.94
N ASN A 234 7.08 0.88 5.32
CA ASN A 234 5.75 1.30 5.79
C ASN A 234 4.79 0.11 5.83
N ILE A 235 4.75 -0.66 4.74
CA ILE A 235 3.94 -1.88 4.67
C ILE A 235 4.35 -2.87 5.73
N SER A 236 5.65 -3.14 5.86
CA SER A 236 6.14 -4.08 6.86
C SER A 236 5.75 -3.70 8.29
N THR A 237 5.70 -2.40 8.60
CA THR A 237 5.30 -1.92 9.92
C THR A 237 3.81 -2.15 10.17
N PHE A 238 2.92 -1.59 9.34
CA PHE A 238 1.48 -1.66 9.63
C PHE A 238 0.91 -3.06 9.39
N LEU A 239 1.35 -3.74 8.34
CA LEU A 239 0.93 -5.11 8.04
C LEU A 239 1.48 -6.05 9.10
N GLY A 240 2.73 -5.84 9.53
CA GLY A 240 3.39 -6.64 10.55
C GLY A 240 2.70 -6.53 11.90
N LEU A 241 2.42 -5.31 12.33
CA LEU A 241 1.69 -5.07 13.57
C LEU A 241 0.25 -5.60 13.48
N GLY A 242 -0.47 -5.29 12.40
CA GLY A 242 -1.86 -5.72 12.20
C GLY A 242 -2.02 -7.24 12.20
N LEU A 243 -1.26 -7.95 11.35
CA LEU A 243 -1.33 -9.42 11.24
C LEU A 243 -0.83 -10.11 12.50
N ALA A 244 0.27 -9.66 13.10
CA ALA A 244 0.78 -10.25 14.34
C ALA A 244 -0.21 -10.13 15.49
N ILE A 245 -0.88 -8.97 15.59
CA ILE A 245 -1.94 -8.77 16.58
C ILE A 245 -3.11 -9.71 16.31
N ASP A 246 -3.55 -9.82 15.06
CA ASP A 246 -4.70 -10.66 14.70
C ASP A 246 -4.42 -12.15 14.95
N TYR A 247 -3.28 -12.64 14.45
CA TYR A 247 -2.84 -14.01 14.70
C TYR A 247 -2.64 -14.27 16.20
N GLY A 248 -2.08 -13.31 16.92
CA GLY A 248 -1.94 -13.35 18.36
C GLY A 248 -3.28 -13.42 19.08
N LEU A 249 -4.28 -12.67 18.62
CA LEU A 249 -5.63 -12.68 19.16
C LEU A 249 -6.24 -14.08 19.12
N PHE A 250 -6.21 -14.74 17.97
CA PHE A 250 -6.77 -16.09 17.80
C PHE A 250 -6.03 -17.15 18.62
N VAL A 251 -4.69 -17.13 18.59
CA VAL A 251 -3.87 -18.13 19.29
C VAL A 251 -4.03 -17.98 20.81
N VAL A 252 -3.96 -16.74 21.33
CA VAL A 252 -4.11 -16.47 22.77
C VAL A 252 -5.54 -16.76 23.23
N SER A 253 -6.56 -16.35 22.47
CA SER A 253 -7.96 -16.62 22.84
C SER A 253 -8.23 -18.12 22.91
N ARG A 254 -7.75 -18.88 21.92
CA ARG A 254 -7.93 -20.33 21.86
C ARG A 254 -7.17 -21.05 22.97
N PHE A 255 -5.92 -20.65 23.25
CA PHE A 255 -5.16 -21.22 24.35
C PHE A 255 -5.84 -21.02 25.70
N ARG A 256 -6.39 -19.82 25.95
CA ARG A 256 -7.13 -19.53 27.19
C ARG A 256 -8.42 -20.32 27.30
N GLU A 257 -9.11 -20.57 26.19
CA GLU A 257 -10.29 -21.43 26.15
C GLU A 257 -9.92 -22.88 26.53
N GLU A 258 -8.89 -23.45 25.92
CA GLU A 258 -8.43 -24.82 26.22
C GLU A 258 -7.92 -24.95 27.66
N LEU A 259 -7.19 -23.95 28.18
CA LEU A 259 -6.72 -23.95 29.56
C LEU A 259 -7.86 -23.83 30.60
N SER A 260 -9.03 -23.36 30.18
CA SER A 260 -10.21 -23.28 31.05
C SER A 260 -10.99 -24.59 31.16
N ARG A 261 -10.65 -25.60 30.35
CA ARG A 261 -11.25 -26.94 30.41
C ARG A 261 -10.58 -27.76 31.50
N ASP A 262 -11.39 -28.34 32.39
CA ASP A 262 -10.91 -29.11 33.53
C ASP A 262 -10.02 -30.29 33.10
N GLY A 263 -8.88 -30.47 33.78
CA GLY A 263 -7.95 -31.57 33.53
C GLY A 263 -6.96 -31.40 32.36
N THR A 264 -7.02 -30.30 31.62
CA THR A 264 -6.14 -30.08 30.45
C THR A 264 -4.73 -29.68 30.87
N SER A 265 -3.71 -30.41 30.39
CA SER A 265 -2.30 -30.05 30.61
C SER A 265 -1.89 -28.84 29.75
N ILE A 266 -0.84 -28.10 30.13
CA ILE A 266 -0.32 -26.98 29.31
C ILE A 266 0.14 -27.49 27.93
N GLU A 267 0.75 -28.69 27.87
CA GLU A 267 1.18 -29.31 26.61
C GLU A 267 0.00 -29.57 25.68
N ASP A 268 -1.09 -30.13 26.21
CA ASP A 268 -2.29 -30.44 25.43
C ASP A 268 -3.04 -29.18 25.01
N ALA A 269 -3.08 -28.15 25.88
CA ALA A 269 -3.65 -26.85 25.54
C ALA A 269 -2.88 -26.18 24.38
N VAL A 270 -1.54 -26.18 24.41
CA VAL A 270 -0.72 -25.66 23.31
C VAL A 270 -0.90 -26.50 22.04
N ALA A 271 -0.87 -27.82 22.14
CA ALA A 271 -1.01 -28.72 20.98
C ALA A 271 -2.36 -28.55 20.28
N THR A 272 -3.46 -28.50 21.05
CA THR A 272 -4.82 -28.31 20.53
C THR A 272 -5.01 -26.91 19.93
N THR A 273 -4.41 -25.89 20.55
CA THR A 273 -4.39 -24.53 20.01
C THR A 273 -3.70 -24.49 18.65
N MET A 274 -2.53 -25.12 18.53
CA MET A 274 -1.80 -25.18 17.26
C MET A 274 -2.52 -26.00 16.19
N ALA A 275 -3.19 -27.09 16.58
CA ALA A 275 -3.98 -27.91 15.67
C ALA A 275 -5.20 -27.18 15.07
N THR A 276 -5.73 -26.17 15.78
CA THR A 276 -6.95 -25.44 15.39
C THR A 276 -6.64 -24.00 14.98
N ALA A 277 -6.43 -23.10 15.93
CA ALA A 277 -6.12 -21.70 15.67
C ALA A 277 -4.80 -21.54 14.88
N GLY A 278 -3.76 -22.31 15.23
CA GLY A 278 -2.49 -22.28 14.49
C GLY A 278 -2.63 -22.72 13.03
N ARG A 279 -3.53 -23.67 12.74
CA ARG A 279 -3.84 -24.07 11.36
C ARG A 279 -4.52 -22.95 10.59
N THR A 280 -5.48 -22.31 11.25
CA THR A 280 -6.20 -21.17 10.68
C THR A 280 -5.22 -20.06 10.33
N VAL A 281 -4.36 -19.66 11.28
CA VAL A 281 -3.30 -18.65 11.08
C VAL A 281 -2.36 -19.02 9.93
N ALA A 282 -1.99 -20.29 9.80
CA ALA A 282 -1.13 -20.73 8.71
C ALA A 282 -1.81 -20.58 7.34
N VAL A 283 -3.08 -20.97 7.22
CA VAL A 283 -3.86 -20.85 5.98
C VAL A 283 -4.10 -19.37 5.64
N SER A 284 -4.45 -18.57 6.64
CA SER A 284 -4.58 -17.11 6.59
C SER A 284 -3.31 -16.46 6.02
N GLY A 285 -2.17 -16.68 6.69
CA GLY A 285 -0.90 -16.09 6.25
C GLY A 285 -0.46 -16.54 4.85
N VAL A 286 -0.67 -17.81 4.46
CA VAL A 286 -0.40 -18.21 3.07
C VAL A 286 -1.31 -17.47 2.09
N THR A 287 -2.58 -17.26 2.42
CA THR A 287 -3.53 -16.52 1.56
C THR A 287 -3.10 -15.07 1.36
N VAL A 288 -2.68 -14.40 2.44
CA VAL A 288 -2.17 -13.02 2.37
C VAL A 288 -0.86 -12.97 1.59
N ALA A 289 0.08 -13.88 1.83
CA ALA A 289 1.35 -13.93 1.11
C ALA A 289 1.15 -14.16 -0.40
N VAL A 290 0.22 -15.03 -0.78
CA VAL A 290 -0.12 -15.27 -2.19
C VAL A 290 -0.80 -14.04 -2.80
N SER A 291 -1.65 -13.34 -2.04
CA SER A 291 -2.23 -12.08 -2.52
C SER A 291 -1.13 -11.06 -2.81
N LEU A 292 -0.23 -10.83 -1.85
CA LEU A 292 0.90 -9.91 -1.97
C LEU A 292 1.89 -10.30 -3.06
N SER A 293 2.05 -11.59 -3.37
CA SER A 293 2.84 -12.02 -4.53
C SER A 293 2.30 -11.54 -5.87
N GLY A 294 1.01 -11.16 -5.91
CA GLY A 294 0.44 -10.49 -7.08
C GLY A 294 1.10 -9.14 -7.40
N LEU A 295 1.67 -8.45 -6.40
CA LEU A 295 2.43 -7.22 -6.63
C LEU A 295 3.73 -7.47 -7.41
N LEU A 296 4.26 -8.69 -7.37
CA LEU A 296 5.48 -9.07 -8.10
C LEU A 296 5.23 -9.28 -9.61
N LEU A 297 3.96 -9.26 -10.06
CA LEU A 297 3.61 -9.34 -11.48
C LEU A 297 3.76 -7.99 -12.19
N PHE A 298 3.85 -6.90 -11.43
CA PHE A 298 3.98 -5.55 -11.96
C PHE A 298 5.44 -5.21 -12.21
N ASP A 299 5.69 -4.40 -13.24
CA ASP A 299 7.05 -4.01 -13.61
C ASP A 299 7.58 -2.84 -12.76
N GLN A 300 6.70 -2.11 -12.06
CA GLN A 300 7.10 -0.97 -11.23
C GLN A 300 7.84 -1.44 -9.97
N GLN A 301 9.08 -0.97 -9.79
CA GLN A 301 9.96 -1.35 -8.70
C GLN A 301 9.35 -1.07 -7.32
N PHE A 302 8.57 0.00 -7.20
CA PHE A 302 7.80 0.33 -6.00
C PHE A 302 6.81 -0.79 -5.63
N LEU A 303 5.99 -1.27 -6.57
CA LEU A 303 5.03 -2.36 -6.33
C LEU A 303 5.75 -3.67 -5.98
N VAL A 304 6.82 -4.00 -6.71
CA VAL A 304 7.64 -5.20 -6.46
C VAL A 304 8.27 -5.17 -5.05
N SER A 305 8.87 -4.04 -4.66
CA SER A 305 9.47 -3.85 -3.34
C SER A 305 8.46 -4.04 -2.20
N MET A 306 7.25 -3.50 -2.38
CA MET A 306 6.14 -3.66 -1.44
C MET A 306 5.63 -5.10 -1.40
N GLY A 307 5.63 -5.81 -2.54
CA GLY A 307 5.37 -7.25 -2.59
C GLY A 307 6.36 -8.02 -1.73
N TYR A 308 7.66 -7.79 -1.90
CA TYR A 308 8.69 -8.43 -1.08
C TYR A 308 8.56 -8.10 0.41
N GLY A 309 8.41 -6.82 0.76
CA GLY A 309 8.23 -6.37 2.14
C GLY A 309 7.00 -7.00 2.79
N GLY A 310 5.86 -6.98 2.09
CA GLY A 310 4.63 -7.59 2.55
C GLY A 310 4.75 -9.10 2.76
N ILE A 311 5.31 -9.83 1.78
CA ILE A 311 5.52 -11.29 1.87
C ILE A 311 6.45 -11.64 3.03
N ALA A 312 7.60 -10.96 3.13
CA ALA A 312 8.55 -11.16 4.22
C ALA A 312 7.88 -10.94 5.57
N THR A 313 7.10 -9.86 5.70
CA THR A 313 6.34 -9.54 6.91
C THR A 313 5.34 -10.61 7.28
N VAL A 314 4.56 -11.11 6.32
CA VAL A 314 3.61 -12.20 6.56
C VAL A 314 4.33 -13.45 7.06
N PHE A 315 5.45 -13.83 6.43
CA PHE A 315 6.23 -14.99 6.85
C PHE A 315 6.79 -14.84 8.27
N VAL A 316 7.35 -13.68 8.61
CA VAL A 316 7.85 -13.42 9.97
C VAL A 316 6.69 -13.42 10.98
N CYS A 317 5.53 -12.84 10.64
CA CYS A 317 4.33 -12.92 11.47
C CYS A 317 3.88 -14.36 11.71
N MET A 318 3.87 -15.19 10.67
CA MET A 318 3.55 -16.62 10.77
C MET A 318 4.56 -17.35 11.67
N LEU A 319 5.86 -17.10 11.49
CA LEU A 319 6.88 -17.69 12.37
C LEU A 319 6.68 -17.25 13.82
N GLY A 320 6.45 -15.96 14.07
CA GLY A 320 6.17 -15.42 15.39
C GLY A 320 4.95 -16.07 16.04
N ALA A 321 3.82 -16.13 15.32
CA ALA A 321 2.55 -16.65 15.82
C ALA A 321 2.55 -18.19 15.98
N LEU A 322 3.24 -18.93 15.12
CA LEU A 322 3.26 -20.40 15.12
C LEU A 322 4.40 -20.99 15.95
N THR A 323 5.39 -20.19 16.38
CA THR A 323 6.57 -20.68 17.11
C THR A 323 6.84 -19.92 18.41
N VAL A 324 7.01 -18.60 18.36
CA VAL A 324 7.39 -17.78 19.52
C VAL A 324 6.22 -17.63 20.48
N LEU A 325 5.04 -17.32 19.96
CA LEU A 325 3.82 -17.17 20.75
C LEU A 325 3.45 -18.45 21.53
N PRO A 326 3.34 -19.64 20.92
CA PRO A 326 3.08 -20.86 21.68
C PRO A 326 4.19 -21.19 22.68
N ALA A 327 5.45 -20.81 22.44
CA ALA A 327 6.52 -20.96 23.42
C ALA A 327 6.34 -20.03 24.62
N LEU A 328 5.96 -18.76 24.40
CA LEU A 328 5.61 -17.81 25.47
C LEU A 328 4.43 -18.32 26.30
N LEU A 329 3.38 -18.79 25.64
CA LEU A 329 2.20 -19.38 26.28
C LEU A 329 2.56 -20.64 27.09
N ALA A 330 3.44 -21.49 26.57
CA ALA A 330 3.93 -22.67 27.28
C ALA A 330 4.74 -22.34 28.54
N VAL A 331 5.46 -21.20 28.57
CA VAL A 331 6.20 -20.73 29.75
C VAL A 331 5.26 -20.07 30.77
N LEU A 332 4.31 -19.25 30.31
CA LEU A 332 3.38 -18.53 31.18
C LEU A 332 2.31 -19.46 31.78
N GLY A 333 1.78 -20.39 30.99
CA GLY A 333 0.68 -21.27 31.39
C GLY A 333 -0.51 -20.48 31.96
N PRO A 334 -0.99 -20.79 33.18
CA PRO A 334 -2.07 -20.05 33.84
C PRO A 334 -1.78 -18.56 34.07
N LYS A 335 -0.50 -18.15 34.13
CA LYS A 335 -0.12 -16.75 34.35
C LYS A 335 -0.48 -15.82 33.18
N VAL A 336 -0.90 -16.36 32.03
CA VAL A 336 -1.54 -15.56 30.96
C VAL A 336 -2.74 -14.77 31.49
N ASN A 337 -3.43 -15.28 32.50
CA ASN A 337 -4.56 -14.60 33.15
C ASN A 337 -4.15 -13.76 34.38
N ALA A 338 -2.84 -13.60 34.65
CA ALA A 338 -2.38 -12.72 35.72
C ALA A 338 -2.59 -11.24 35.34
N LEU A 339 -2.66 -10.37 36.36
CA LEU A 339 -2.93 -8.94 36.17
C LEU A 339 -4.27 -8.67 35.45
N SER A 340 -5.31 -9.44 35.79
CA SER A 340 -6.65 -9.26 35.24
C SER A 340 -7.30 -8.00 35.83
N VAL A 341 -7.67 -7.05 34.97
CA VAL A 341 -8.35 -5.81 35.36
C VAL A 341 -9.87 -6.03 35.50
N ARG A 342 -10.40 -7.08 34.85
CA ARG A 342 -11.82 -7.42 34.85
C ARG A 342 -12.08 -8.71 35.65
N ARG A 343 -12.93 -8.65 36.69
CA ARG A 343 -13.47 -9.86 37.33
C ARG A 343 -14.27 -10.65 36.30
N ARG A 344 -14.04 -11.97 36.30
CA ARG A 344 -14.51 -13.00 35.36
C ARG A 344 -16.05 -13.04 35.24
N GLY A 345 -16.63 -12.03 34.61
CA GLY A 345 -18.01 -12.04 34.15
C GLY A 345 -18.02 -12.54 32.71
N ARG A 346 -18.68 -13.68 32.46
CA ARG A 346 -19.16 -14.09 31.13
C ARG A 346 -20.05 -12.98 30.59
N GLY A 347 -19.45 -11.96 29.98
CA GLY A 347 -20.17 -10.86 29.35
C GLY A 347 -20.87 -11.35 28.08
N PRO A 348 -22.02 -10.76 27.69
CA PRO A 348 -22.87 -11.23 26.60
C PRO A 348 -22.31 -10.90 25.20
N SER A 349 -21.04 -11.23 24.92
CA SER A 349 -20.40 -11.02 23.62
C SER A 349 -20.92 -12.07 22.62
N GLY A 350 -22.02 -11.74 21.97
CA GLY A 350 -22.67 -12.61 20.98
C GLY A 350 -24.16 -12.30 20.82
N ARG A 351 -24.87 -11.88 21.88
CA ARG A 351 -26.33 -11.65 21.82
C ARG A 351 -26.76 -10.58 20.81
N TRP A 352 -25.92 -9.57 20.57
CA TRP A 352 -26.16 -8.58 19.50
C TRP A 352 -26.02 -9.23 18.12
N TRP A 353 -24.89 -9.89 17.86
CA TRP A 353 -24.63 -10.60 16.60
C TRP A 353 -25.66 -11.70 16.33
N GLY A 354 -26.10 -12.44 17.35
CA GLY A 354 -27.20 -13.41 17.23
C GLY A 354 -28.56 -12.77 16.95
N ARG A 355 -28.80 -11.50 17.34
CA ARG A 355 -30.01 -10.75 16.93
C ARG A 355 -29.90 -10.30 15.48
N VAL A 356 -28.76 -9.72 15.08
CA VAL A 356 -28.50 -9.30 13.70
C VAL A 356 -28.60 -10.49 12.76
N ALA A 357 -27.92 -11.60 13.05
CA ALA A 357 -27.96 -12.83 12.27
C ALA A 357 -29.40 -13.34 12.12
N ARG A 358 -30.18 -13.43 13.20
CA ARG A 358 -31.59 -13.85 13.12
C ARG A 358 -32.45 -12.89 12.30
N SER A 359 -32.20 -11.58 12.37
CA SER A 359 -32.91 -10.60 11.54
C SER A 359 -32.60 -10.81 10.05
N VAL A 360 -31.32 -10.96 9.71
CA VAL A 360 -30.86 -11.23 8.35
C VAL A 360 -31.45 -12.52 7.81
N MET A 361 -31.46 -13.59 8.61
CA MET A 361 -32.04 -14.89 8.23
C MET A 361 -33.55 -14.83 7.96
N ARG A 362 -34.27 -13.88 8.54
CA ARG A 362 -35.72 -13.68 8.34
C ARG A 362 -36.04 -12.90 7.06
N ARG A 363 -35.18 -11.97 6.64
CA ARG A 363 -35.40 -11.11 5.46
C ARG A 363 -34.17 -11.04 4.55
N PRO A 364 -33.63 -12.18 4.07
CA PRO A 364 -32.34 -12.21 3.39
C PRO A 364 -32.33 -11.41 2.08
N VAL A 365 -33.43 -11.39 1.32
CA VAL A 365 -33.53 -10.61 0.06
C VAL A 365 -33.39 -9.11 0.31
N VAL A 366 -34.04 -8.59 1.37
CA VAL A 366 -34.01 -7.15 1.70
C VAL A 366 -32.60 -6.72 2.10
N TYR A 367 -31.95 -7.49 2.98
CA TYR A 367 -30.58 -7.18 3.39
C TYR A 367 -29.59 -7.31 2.21
N ALA A 368 -29.68 -8.38 1.40
CA ALA A 368 -28.80 -8.55 0.26
C ALA A 368 -28.94 -7.40 -0.76
N THR A 369 -30.17 -7.06 -1.15
CA THR A 369 -30.42 -5.98 -2.12
C THR A 369 -30.06 -4.60 -1.58
N ALA A 370 -30.44 -4.27 -0.34
CA ALA A 370 -30.10 -2.98 0.27
C ALA A 370 -28.59 -2.82 0.45
N THR A 371 -27.89 -3.89 0.89
CA THR A 371 -26.43 -3.84 1.06
C THR A 371 -25.70 -3.73 -0.28
N VAL A 372 -26.10 -4.49 -1.30
CA VAL A 372 -25.52 -4.36 -2.64
C VAL A 372 -25.76 -2.97 -3.22
N ALA A 373 -26.98 -2.43 -3.08
CA ALA A 373 -27.30 -1.07 -3.53
C ALA A 373 -26.44 -0.01 -2.82
N LEU A 374 -26.24 -0.15 -1.50
CA LEU A 374 -25.37 0.73 -0.73
C LEU A 374 -23.92 0.66 -1.22
N LEU A 375 -23.37 -0.55 -1.39
CA LEU A 375 -21.98 -0.73 -1.84
C LEU A 375 -21.76 -0.20 -3.26
N LEU A 376 -22.72 -0.42 -4.17
CA LEU A 376 -22.67 0.13 -5.52
C LEU A 376 -22.80 1.65 -5.54
N ALA A 377 -23.67 2.22 -4.70
CA ALA A 377 -23.79 3.68 -4.57
C ALA A 377 -22.50 4.31 -4.01
N LEU A 378 -21.88 3.67 -3.02
CA LEU A 378 -20.57 4.10 -2.50
C LEU A 378 -19.44 3.89 -3.50
N GLY A 379 -19.54 2.91 -4.39
CA GLY A 379 -18.54 2.64 -5.42
C GLY A 379 -18.70 3.45 -6.71
N ALA A 380 -19.87 4.04 -6.97
CA ALA A 380 -20.13 4.84 -8.16
C ALA A 380 -19.13 5.98 -8.41
N PRO A 381 -18.63 6.71 -7.38
CA PRO A 381 -17.62 7.76 -7.59
C PRO A 381 -16.33 7.25 -8.25
N PHE A 382 -15.97 5.97 -8.09
CA PHE A 382 -14.77 5.39 -8.70
C PHE A 382 -14.77 5.47 -10.23
N LEU A 383 -15.95 5.58 -10.87
CA LEU A 383 -16.07 5.76 -12.31
C LEU A 383 -15.60 7.14 -12.79
N ARG A 384 -15.37 8.09 -11.88
CA ARG A 384 -14.90 9.46 -12.16
C ARG A 384 -13.46 9.67 -11.71
N ILE A 385 -12.69 8.59 -11.55
CA ILE A 385 -11.32 8.68 -11.08
C ILE A 385 -10.44 9.42 -12.10
N GLU A 386 -9.65 10.37 -11.61
CA GLU A 386 -8.60 11.04 -12.37
C GLU A 386 -7.23 10.55 -11.90
N TRP A 387 -6.36 10.23 -12.83
CA TRP A 387 -5.02 9.70 -12.57
C TRP A 387 -3.98 10.82 -12.57
N GLY A 388 -3.16 10.88 -11.53
CA GLY A 388 -2.11 11.90 -11.37
C GLY A 388 -0.81 11.29 -10.89
N ALA A 389 0.24 12.13 -10.79
CA ALA A 389 1.51 11.71 -10.22
C ALA A 389 1.55 11.94 -8.70
N ILE A 390 2.55 11.34 -8.05
CA ILE A 390 2.98 11.78 -6.73
C ILE A 390 3.98 12.90 -6.95
N ASP A 391 3.58 14.13 -6.61
CA ASP A 391 4.43 15.32 -6.70
C ASP A 391 4.47 16.07 -5.36
N ALA A 392 5.03 17.28 -5.36
CA ALA A 392 5.18 18.08 -4.16
C ALA A 392 3.84 18.44 -3.49
N THR A 393 2.70 18.35 -4.19
CA THR A 393 1.37 18.57 -3.59
C THR A 393 0.98 17.48 -2.60
N ALA A 394 1.68 16.33 -2.61
CA ALA A 394 1.52 15.29 -1.60
C ALA A 394 2.04 15.70 -0.21
N LEU A 395 2.89 16.73 -0.14
CA LEU A 395 3.40 17.30 1.11
C LEU A 395 2.37 18.25 1.75
N PRO A 396 2.43 18.48 3.08
CA PRO A 396 1.51 19.39 3.76
C PRO A 396 1.74 20.85 3.35
N GLU A 397 0.71 21.69 3.53
CA GLU A 397 0.80 23.13 3.34
C GLU A 397 1.94 23.73 4.18
N GLY A 398 2.77 24.58 3.54
CA GLY A 398 3.95 25.20 4.15
C GLY A 398 5.26 24.42 4.03
N ALA A 399 5.28 23.25 3.39
CA ALA A 399 6.55 22.61 3.01
C ALA A 399 7.22 23.35 1.84
N GLU A 400 8.53 23.59 1.93
CA GLU A 400 9.28 24.37 0.92
C GLU A 400 9.17 23.76 -0.49
N ALA A 401 9.35 22.45 -0.62
CA ALA A 401 9.24 21.78 -1.92
C ALA A 401 7.86 21.98 -2.57
N ARG A 402 6.80 22.06 -1.74
CA ARG A 402 5.44 22.31 -2.19
C ARG A 402 5.23 23.77 -2.57
N SER A 403 5.71 24.72 -1.78
CA SER A 403 5.57 26.14 -2.11
C SER A 403 6.33 26.52 -3.38
N VAL A 404 7.49 25.90 -3.63
CA VAL A 404 8.22 26.02 -4.90
C VAL A 404 7.37 25.51 -6.06
N ALA A 405 6.81 24.31 -5.96
CA ALA A 405 5.96 23.75 -7.03
C ALA A 405 4.71 24.60 -7.29
N GLU A 406 4.00 25.03 -6.25
CA GLU A 406 2.81 25.90 -6.36
C GLU A 406 3.17 27.26 -6.96
N ALA A 407 4.33 27.83 -6.60
CA ALA A 407 4.77 29.10 -7.15
C ALA A 407 5.17 28.97 -8.64
N LEU A 408 5.84 27.89 -9.04
CA LEU A 408 6.16 27.62 -10.44
C LEU A 408 4.91 27.46 -11.30
N ASP A 409 3.87 26.82 -10.78
CA ASP A 409 2.60 26.63 -11.50
C ASP A 409 1.77 27.93 -11.60
N THR A 410 1.78 28.75 -10.55
CA THR A 410 0.89 29.94 -10.46
C THR A 410 1.50 31.26 -10.91
N ARG A 411 2.83 31.41 -10.83
CA ARG A 411 3.52 32.70 -11.08
C ARG A 411 4.45 32.70 -12.29
N PHE A 412 4.72 31.55 -12.89
CA PHE A 412 5.58 31.41 -14.07
C PHE A 412 4.78 30.86 -15.24
N ALA A 413 5.39 30.77 -16.42
CA ALA A 413 4.76 30.20 -17.60
C ALA A 413 4.31 28.74 -17.32
N ARG A 414 3.03 28.43 -17.59
CA ARG A 414 2.46 27.11 -17.33
C ARG A 414 3.25 26.01 -18.07
N ASN A 415 3.41 24.86 -17.41
CA ASN A 415 4.12 23.68 -17.91
C ASN A 415 5.59 23.91 -18.32
N ALA A 416 6.22 25.00 -17.87
CA ALA A 416 7.64 25.27 -18.13
C ALA A 416 8.60 24.18 -17.63
N THR A 417 8.15 23.35 -16.67
CA THR A 417 8.94 22.28 -16.05
C THR A 417 8.41 20.87 -16.34
N GLY A 418 7.37 20.73 -17.16
CA GLY A 418 6.74 19.43 -17.46
C GLY A 418 6.11 19.34 -18.85
N PRO A 419 6.82 19.69 -19.94
CA PRO A 419 6.29 19.53 -21.29
C PRO A 419 6.10 18.06 -21.67
N ILE A 420 5.33 17.82 -22.74
CA ILE A 420 5.39 16.54 -23.46
C ILE A 420 6.68 16.56 -24.29
N GLU A 421 7.52 15.55 -24.15
CA GLU A 421 8.80 15.50 -24.86
C GLU A 421 8.72 14.54 -26.05
N ALA A 422 9.09 14.99 -27.23
CA ALA A 422 9.31 14.11 -28.39
C ALA A 422 10.81 13.98 -28.65
N VAL A 423 11.35 12.78 -28.45
CA VAL A 423 12.75 12.46 -28.69
C VAL A 423 12.86 11.81 -30.07
N VAL A 424 13.35 12.59 -31.03
CA VAL A 424 13.58 12.19 -32.42
C VAL A 424 15.00 11.62 -32.55
N THR A 425 15.13 10.46 -33.19
CA THR A 425 16.41 9.79 -33.46
C THR A 425 16.51 9.36 -34.93
N GLY A 426 17.73 9.29 -35.47
CA GLY A 426 18.00 8.76 -36.80
C GLY A 426 18.07 9.83 -37.91
N THR A 427 17.78 11.09 -37.60
CA THR A 427 17.92 12.21 -38.53
C THR A 427 18.55 13.43 -37.87
N SER A 428 19.35 14.17 -38.62
CA SER A 428 19.85 15.51 -38.26
C SER A 428 19.37 16.58 -39.25
N ASP A 429 18.45 16.23 -40.16
CA ASP A 429 17.85 17.17 -41.10
C ASP A 429 16.95 18.16 -40.36
N ARG A 430 17.47 19.39 -40.21
CA ARG A 430 16.79 20.46 -39.48
C ARG A 430 15.44 20.80 -40.09
N ALA A 431 15.30 20.77 -41.42
CA ALA A 431 14.03 21.07 -42.07
C ALA A 431 12.97 20.00 -41.77
N ALA A 432 13.38 18.73 -41.69
CA ALA A 432 12.50 17.63 -41.34
C ALA A 432 12.07 17.67 -39.86
N ILE A 433 12.99 18.07 -38.97
CA ILE A 433 12.72 18.28 -37.54
C ILE A 433 11.77 19.46 -37.32
N ASP A 434 12.03 20.61 -37.95
CA ASP A 434 11.19 21.79 -37.83
C ASP A 434 9.78 21.52 -38.39
N ALA A 435 9.68 20.84 -39.54
CA ALA A 435 8.39 20.42 -40.09
C ALA A 435 7.64 19.44 -39.18
N TYR A 436 8.33 18.63 -38.38
CA TYR A 436 7.71 17.77 -37.37
C TYR A 436 7.25 18.59 -36.16
N GLY A 437 8.05 19.55 -35.68
CA GLY A 437 7.65 20.52 -34.67
C GLY A 437 6.39 21.29 -35.06
N ASP A 438 6.30 21.77 -36.30
CA ASP A 438 5.11 22.46 -36.82
C ASP A 438 3.86 21.57 -36.81
N ARG A 439 4.00 20.26 -37.10
CA ARG A 439 2.89 19.31 -37.01
C ARG A 439 2.43 19.09 -35.57
N LEU A 440 3.36 19.02 -34.64
CA LEU A 440 3.06 18.90 -33.21
C LEU A 440 2.37 20.18 -32.68
N ALA A 441 2.88 21.36 -33.05
CA ALA A 441 2.30 22.64 -32.67
C ALA A 441 0.89 22.86 -33.27
N ALA A 442 0.55 22.18 -34.36
CA ALA A 442 -0.77 22.24 -34.98
C ALA A 442 -1.83 21.34 -34.30
N LEU A 443 -1.44 20.51 -33.33
CA LEU A 443 -2.39 19.65 -32.61
C LEU A 443 -3.35 20.47 -31.74
N PRO A 444 -4.63 20.10 -31.63
CA PRO A 444 -5.57 20.74 -30.72
C PRO A 444 -5.08 20.68 -29.26
N GLY A 445 -4.86 21.84 -28.64
CA GLY A 445 -4.40 21.94 -27.25
C GLY A 445 -2.88 22.09 -27.09
N ALA A 446 -2.11 21.98 -28.17
CA ALA A 446 -0.72 22.42 -28.21
C ALA A 446 -0.63 23.96 -28.18
N ALA A 447 0.32 24.49 -27.42
CA ALA A 447 0.63 25.92 -27.40
C ALA A 447 1.77 26.24 -28.36
N ASP A 448 2.91 25.59 -28.19
CA ASP A 448 4.09 25.74 -29.04
C ASP A 448 5.06 24.56 -28.87
N THR A 449 6.06 24.50 -29.75
CA THR A 449 7.16 23.54 -29.66
C THR A 449 8.51 24.23 -29.62
N GLU A 450 9.42 23.70 -28.83
CA GLU A 450 10.79 24.20 -28.71
C GLU A 450 11.79 23.05 -28.77
N VAL A 451 12.88 23.22 -29.51
CA VAL A 451 13.99 22.25 -29.48
C VAL A 451 14.84 22.53 -28.26
N THR A 452 14.80 21.63 -27.27
CA THR A 452 15.50 21.79 -25.98
C THR A 452 16.86 21.10 -25.96
N GLY A 453 17.14 20.20 -26.89
CA GLY A 453 18.44 19.57 -27.04
C GLY A 453 18.63 18.94 -28.42
N ALA A 454 19.83 19.04 -28.98
CA ALA A 454 20.17 18.40 -30.25
C ALA A 454 21.66 18.05 -30.28
N GLU A 455 21.96 16.75 -30.45
CA GLU A 455 23.32 16.25 -30.58
C GLU A 455 23.35 15.07 -31.57
N GLY A 456 24.26 15.11 -32.54
CA GLY A 456 24.37 14.08 -33.57
C GLY A 456 23.06 13.93 -34.38
N THR A 457 22.46 12.73 -34.29
CA THR A 457 21.17 12.38 -34.94
C THR A 457 20.01 12.30 -33.94
N THR A 458 20.20 12.82 -32.73
CA THR A 458 19.19 12.82 -31.67
C THR A 458 18.76 14.26 -31.41
N THR A 459 17.45 14.50 -31.29
CA THR A 459 16.88 15.82 -31.02
C THR A 459 15.68 15.67 -30.09
N ARG A 460 15.64 16.46 -29.02
CA ARG A 460 14.49 16.56 -28.11
C ARG A 460 13.69 17.81 -28.42
N ILE A 461 12.40 17.62 -28.65
CA ILE A 461 11.42 18.68 -28.88
C ILE A 461 10.46 18.68 -27.69
N ALA A 462 10.39 19.79 -26.97
CA ALA A 462 9.40 20.01 -25.93
C ALA A 462 8.12 20.61 -26.55
N LEU A 463 7.00 19.94 -26.35
CA LEU A 463 5.66 20.42 -26.68
C LEU A 463 5.02 21.00 -25.42
N ARG A 464 4.76 22.30 -25.45
CA ARG A 464 4.01 23.01 -24.41
C ARG A 464 2.52 22.98 -24.73
N PHE A 465 1.70 22.97 -23.68
CA PHE A 465 0.25 22.88 -23.77
C PHE A 465 -0.38 23.59 -22.57
N ASP A 466 -1.63 24.02 -22.70
CA ASP A 466 -2.31 24.84 -21.68
C ASP A 466 -3.07 24.02 -20.62
N ALA A 467 -3.39 22.76 -20.93
CA ALA A 467 -4.13 21.88 -20.02
C ALA A 467 -3.28 21.48 -18.80
N ASP A 468 -3.96 21.11 -17.72
CA ASP A 468 -3.32 20.47 -16.57
C ASP A 468 -2.59 19.18 -17.02
N PRO A 469 -1.30 18.98 -16.70
CA PRO A 469 -0.49 17.83 -17.14
C PRO A 469 -1.05 16.46 -16.81
N TYR A 470 -1.94 16.37 -15.84
CA TYR A 470 -2.53 15.13 -15.37
C TYR A 470 -3.99 14.96 -15.79
N SER A 471 -4.59 15.97 -16.43
CA SER A 471 -5.95 15.90 -16.96
C SER A 471 -6.12 14.86 -18.06
N GLY A 472 -7.35 14.35 -18.24
CA GLY A 472 -7.71 13.51 -19.38
C GLY A 472 -7.33 14.14 -20.72
N THR A 473 -7.53 15.45 -20.88
CA THR A 473 -7.18 16.20 -22.11
C THR A 473 -5.68 16.13 -22.42
N ALA A 474 -4.80 16.27 -21.41
CA ALA A 474 -3.36 16.17 -21.62
C ALA A 474 -2.94 14.73 -21.98
N ARG A 475 -3.62 13.71 -21.42
CA ARG A 475 -3.39 12.31 -21.78
C ARG A 475 -3.82 12.00 -23.21
N ASP A 476 -4.95 12.55 -23.65
CA ASP A 476 -5.41 12.45 -25.04
C ASP A 476 -4.41 13.13 -26.00
N LEU A 477 -3.87 14.30 -25.62
CA LEU A 477 -2.83 14.97 -26.39
C LEU A 477 -1.56 14.11 -26.55
N VAL A 478 -1.13 13.37 -25.52
CA VAL A 478 0.00 12.43 -25.67
C VAL A 478 -0.32 11.35 -26.71
N ALA A 479 -1.54 10.81 -26.73
CA ALA A 479 -1.93 9.83 -27.74
C ALA A 479 -1.90 10.45 -29.14
N GLU A 480 -2.38 11.68 -29.31
CA GLU A 480 -2.31 12.41 -30.58
C GLU A 480 -0.87 12.67 -31.02
N VAL A 481 0.02 13.05 -30.10
CA VAL A 481 1.47 13.25 -30.38
C VAL A 481 2.13 11.95 -30.84
N ARG A 482 1.78 10.81 -30.24
CA ARG A 482 2.29 9.48 -30.64
C ARG A 482 1.80 9.04 -32.03
N ASP A 483 0.62 9.50 -32.44
CA ASP A 483 0.05 9.21 -33.76
C ASP A 483 0.60 10.12 -34.87
N VAL A 484 1.34 11.20 -34.53
CA VAL A 484 1.95 12.07 -35.55
C VAL A 484 3.07 11.32 -36.28
N PRO A 485 3.06 11.25 -37.63
CA PRO A 485 4.09 10.56 -38.38
C PRO A 485 5.49 11.14 -38.11
N PRO A 486 6.48 10.30 -37.77
CA PRO A 486 7.84 10.75 -37.54
C PRO A 486 8.45 11.32 -38.84
N PRO A 487 9.54 12.11 -38.76
CA PRO A 487 10.33 12.48 -39.93
C PRO A 487 10.76 11.25 -40.73
N ALA A 488 10.99 11.43 -42.05
CA ALA A 488 11.48 10.34 -42.90
C ALA A 488 12.80 9.78 -42.35
N ASP A 489 12.91 8.45 -42.31
CA ASP A 489 14.06 7.71 -41.79
C ASP A 489 14.38 7.97 -40.30
N ALA A 490 13.43 8.54 -39.53
CA ALA A 490 13.57 8.81 -38.11
C ALA A 490 12.63 7.94 -37.25
N GLN A 491 13.01 7.74 -35.98
CA GLN A 491 12.14 7.19 -34.95
C GLN A 491 11.86 8.26 -33.91
N VAL A 492 10.63 8.31 -33.41
CA VAL A 492 10.23 9.23 -32.34
C VAL A 492 9.73 8.43 -31.15
N GLN A 493 10.13 8.86 -29.95
CA GLN A 493 9.61 8.35 -28.70
C GLN A 493 9.09 9.51 -27.87
N VAL A 494 7.90 9.35 -27.31
CA VAL A 494 7.20 10.38 -26.54
C VAL A 494 7.37 10.15 -25.04
N GLY A 495 7.96 11.13 -24.37
CA GLY A 495 8.22 11.19 -22.94
C GLY A 495 7.63 12.42 -22.25
N GLY A 496 8.20 12.77 -21.11
CA GLY A 496 7.67 13.80 -20.21
C GLY A 496 6.69 13.26 -19.16
N PRO A 497 6.34 14.07 -18.14
CA PRO A 497 5.53 13.62 -16.99
C PRO A 497 4.15 13.07 -17.36
N THR A 498 3.47 13.70 -18.33
CA THR A 498 2.15 13.25 -18.80
C THR A 498 2.24 11.90 -19.51
N ALA A 499 3.22 11.72 -20.41
CA ALA A 499 3.41 10.46 -21.13
C ALA A 499 3.76 9.31 -20.18
N ARG A 500 4.52 9.60 -19.13
CA ARG A 500 4.80 8.64 -18.06
C ARG A 500 3.52 8.12 -17.39
N ILE A 501 2.57 8.99 -17.05
CA ILE A 501 1.31 8.55 -16.44
C ILE A 501 0.48 7.72 -17.42
N VAL A 502 0.44 8.11 -18.70
CA VAL A 502 -0.26 7.33 -19.73
C VAL A 502 0.30 5.91 -19.79
N ASP A 503 1.63 5.78 -19.81
CA ASP A 503 2.32 4.50 -19.85
C ASP A 503 2.19 3.71 -18.53
N GLU A 504 2.17 4.39 -17.38
CA GLU A 504 1.92 3.78 -16.08
C GLU A 504 0.51 3.18 -16.02
N VAL A 505 -0.52 3.96 -16.37
CA VAL A 505 -1.92 3.48 -16.39
C VAL A 505 -2.08 2.32 -17.37
N ALA A 506 -1.48 2.39 -18.55
CA ALA A 506 -1.53 1.33 -19.55
C ALA A 506 -0.81 0.05 -19.06
N GLY A 507 0.39 0.18 -18.49
CA GLY A 507 1.18 -0.93 -17.95
C GLY A 507 0.46 -1.62 -16.79
N LEU A 508 -0.03 -0.84 -15.82
CA LEU A 508 -0.82 -1.36 -14.71
C LEU A 508 -2.10 -2.05 -15.21
N GLY A 509 -2.83 -1.41 -16.12
CA GLY A 509 -4.06 -1.95 -16.72
C GLY A 509 -3.84 -3.27 -17.46
N GLY A 510 -2.71 -3.43 -18.15
CA GLY A 510 -2.32 -4.67 -18.83
C GLY A 510 -2.06 -5.84 -17.87
N THR A 511 -1.60 -5.55 -16.64
CA THR A 511 -1.26 -6.55 -15.62
C THR A 511 -2.43 -6.92 -14.71
N LEU A 512 -3.45 -6.04 -14.56
CA LEU A 512 -4.63 -6.29 -13.72
C LEU A 512 -5.35 -7.64 -13.99
N PRO A 513 -5.54 -8.11 -15.24
CA PRO A 513 -6.14 -9.42 -15.48
C PRO A 513 -5.31 -10.58 -14.93
N TRP A 514 -3.98 -10.50 -15.00
CA TRP A 514 -3.07 -11.50 -14.45
C TRP A 514 -3.07 -11.50 -12.93
N LEU A 515 -3.11 -10.30 -12.32
CA LEU A 515 -3.31 -10.15 -10.89
C LEU A 515 -4.62 -10.81 -10.44
N ALA A 516 -5.72 -10.50 -11.12
CA ALA A 516 -7.03 -11.08 -10.81
C ALA A 516 -7.04 -12.60 -10.97
N LEU A 517 -6.36 -13.13 -12.00
CA LEU A 517 -6.22 -14.56 -12.22
C LEU A 517 -5.39 -15.23 -11.11
N LEU A 518 -4.26 -14.65 -10.73
CA LEU A 518 -3.38 -15.20 -9.69
C LEU A 518 -4.06 -15.15 -8.32
N VAL A 519 -4.50 -13.97 -7.89
CA VAL A 519 -5.05 -13.77 -6.55
C VAL A 519 -6.43 -14.42 -6.44
N GLY A 520 -7.32 -14.17 -7.41
CA GLY A 520 -8.64 -14.78 -7.46
C GLY A 520 -8.58 -16.29 -7.66
N GLY A 521 -7.70 -16.78 -8.53
CA GLY A 521 -7.51 -18.21 -8.78
C GLY A 521 -6.91 -18.94 -7.58
N ALA A 522 -5.86 -18.42 -6.96
CA ALA A 522 -5.27 -19.04 -5.78
C ALA A 522 -6.23 -19.04 -4.59
N THR A 523 -6.94 -17.94 -4.38
CA THR A 523 -8.01 -17.85 -3.37
C THR A 523 -9.12 -18.85 -3.66
N PHE A 524 -9.52 -18.98 -4.93
CA PHE A 524 -10.52 -19.96 -5.35
C PHE A 524 -10.09 -21.38 -4.99
N VAL A 525 -8.86 -21.75 -5.34
CA VAL A 525 -8.28 -23.06 -5.03
C VAL A 525 -8.21 -23.29 -3.53
N LEU A 526 -7.74 -22.31 -2.76
CA LEU A 526 -7.59 -22.44 -1.31
C LEU A 526 -8.94 -22.63 -0.61
N LEU A 527 -9.95 -21.82 -0.94
CA LEU A 527 -11.29 -21.96 -0.39
C LEU A 527 -11.97 -23.25 -0.86
N PHE A 528 -11.73 -23.67 -2.11
CA PHE A 528 -12.22 -24.95 -2.60
C PHE A 528 -11.61 -26.13 -1.81
N LEU A 529 -10.30 -26.09 -1.54
CA LEU A 529 -9.61 -27.12 -0.75
C LEU A 529 -10.03 -27.12 0.72
N ALA A 530 -10.41 -25.95 1.27
CA ALA A 530 -10.93 -25.82 2.63
C ALA A 530 -12.38 -26.36 2.74
N PHE A 531 -13.27 -25.94 1.86
CA PHE A 531 -14.72 -26.15 2.03
C PHE A 531 -15.36 -27.17 1.08
N GLY A 532 -14.64 -27.57 0.04
CA GLY A 532 -15.14 -28.52 -0.96
C GLY A 532 -16.28 -27.98 -1.81
N SER A 533 -16.45 -26.65 -1.88
CA SER A 533 -17.50 -25.97 -2.63
C SER A 533 -16.91 -25.09 -3.71
N VAL A 534 -17.58 -25.03 -4.87
CA VAL A 534 -17.25 -24.09 -5.96
C VAL A 534 -17.98 -22.76 -5.80
N VAL A 535 -19.10 -22.77 -5.08
CA VAL A 535 -19.95 -21.58 -4.91
C VAL A 535 -19.39 -20.64 -3.84
N LEU A 536 -18.83 -21.19 -2.74
CA LEU A 536 -18.26 -20.37 -1.66
C LEU A 536 -17.06 -19.52 -2.09
N PRO A 537 -16.11 -20.05 -2.89
CA PRO A 537 -15.03 -19.21 -3.38
C PRO A 537 -15.52 -18.13 -4.35
N LEU A 538 -16.41 -18.48 -5.27
CA LEU A 538 -16.94 -17.51 -6.24
C LEU A 538 -17.69 -16.37 -5.55
N LYS A 539 -18.60 -16.68 -4.61
CA LYS A 539 -19.31 -15.62 -3.86
C LYS A 539 -18.33 -14.72 -3.09
N ALA A 540 -17.26 -15.30 -2.53
CA ALA A 540 -16.32 -14.56 -1.70
C ALA A 540 -15.57 -13.52 -2.54
N ILE A 541 -15.12 -13.92 -3.73
CA ILE A 541 -14.48 -13.03 -4.70
C ILE A 541 -15.44 -11.88 -5.08
N VAL A 542 -16.71 -12.19 -5.38
CA VAL A 542 -17.71 -11.16 -5.74
C VAL A 542 -17.96 -10.19 -4.60
N MET A 543 -18.13 -10.68 -3.37
CA MET A 543 -18.36 -9.85 -2.19
C MET A 543 -17.16 -8.96 -1.87
N ASN A 544 -15.94 -9.49 -2.01
CA ASN A 544 -14.72 -8.72 -1.81
C ASN A 544 -14.59 -7.62 -2.87
N THR A 545 -14.90 -7.94 -4.13
CA THR A 545 -14.92 -6.97 -5.23
C THR A 545 -15.92 -5.83 -4.98
N LEU A 546 -17.13 -6.14 -4.47
CA LEU A 546 -18.12 -5.12 -4.10
C LEU A 546 -17.64 -4.23 -2.95
N SER A 547 -16.97 -4.81 -1.95
CA SER A 547 -16.38 -4.06 -0.83
C SER A 547 -15.28 -3.11 -1.32
N LEU A 548 -14.37 -3.62 -2.16
CA LEU A 548 -13.29 -2.85 -2.77
C LEU A 548 -13.81 -1.71 -3.63
N ALA A 549 -14.84 -1.94 -4.45
CA ALA A 549 -15.48 -0.90 -5.24
C ALA A 549 -16.00 0.23 -4.35
N ALA A 550 -16.70 -0.09 -3.26
CA ALA A 550 -17.19 0.89 -2.29
C ALA A 550 -16.04 1.66 -1.61
N THR A 551 -14.95 0.99 -1.28
CA THR A 551 -13.74 1.62 -0.74
C THR A 551 -13.12 2.60 -1.73
N PHE A 552 -12.94 2.22 -3.00
CA PHE A 552 -12.33 3.12 -3.97
C PHE A 552 -13.21 4.32 -4.30
N GLY A 553 -14.53 4.15 -4.32
CA GLY A 553 -15.44 5.29 -4.42
C GLY A 553 -15.34 6.22 -3.21
N ALA A 554 -15.16 5.69 -1.99
CA ALA A 554 -14.89 6.52 -0.82
C ALA A 554 -13.53 7.23 -0.90
N VAL A 555 -12.49 6.58 -1.42
CA VAL A 555 -11.18 7.20 -1.64
C VAL A 555 -11.28 8.35 -2.64
N VAL A 556 -12.02 8.17 -3.74
CA VAL A 556 -12.28 9.24 -4.71
C VAL A 556 -13.01 10.41 -4.04
N LEU A 557 -14.08 10.17 -3.30
CA LEU A 557 -14.79 11.25 -2.61
C LEU A 557 -13.87 11.99 -1.62
N ILE A 558 -13.05 11.26 -0.87
CA ILE A 558 -12.24 11.88 0.18
C ILE A 558 -11.05 12.62 -0.44
N PHE A 559 -10.21 11.92 -1.21
CA PHE A 559 -8.90 12.41 -1.62
C PHE A 559 -8.92 13.15 -2.96
N GLN A 560 -9.81 12.77 -3.88
CA GLN A 560 -9.95 13.46 -5.17
C GLN A 560 -10.90 14.65 -5.06
N ASP A 561 -12.14 14.42 -4.59
CA ASP A 561 -13.16 15.46 -4.47
C ASP A 561 -12.98 16.34 -3.21
N GLY A 562 -12.12 15.93 -2.27
CA GLY A 562 -11.75 16.70 -1.09
C GLY A 562 -12.77 16.69 0.05
N TYR A 563 -13.75 15.77 0.05
CA TYR A 563 -14.63 15.61 1.20
C TYR A 563 -13.82 15.15 2.43
N LEU A 564 -13.90 15.88 3.55
CA LEU A 564 -13.10 15.67 4.78
C LEU A 564 -11.63 16.18 4.73
N SER A 565 -11.21 16.87 3.68
CA SER A 565 -9.87 17.48 3.58
C SER A 565 -9.50 18.34 4.79
N GLY A 566 -10.42 19.22 5.23
CA GLY A 566 -10.21 20.07 6.40
C GLY A 566 -10.18 19.33 7.75
N LEU A 567 -10.88 18.20 7.89
CA LEU A 567 -10.85 17.39 9.12
C LEU A 567 -9.57 16.57 9.23
N LEU A 568 -9.13 16.03 8.10
CA LEU A 568 -7.96 15.15 8.01
C LEU A 568 -6.66 15.94 7.76
N GLY A 569 -6.73 17.24 7.48
CA GLY A 569 -5.58 18.11 7.28
C GLY A 569 -4.75 17.70 6.05
N PHE A 570 -5.38 17.58 4.89
CA PHE A 570 -4.68 17.37 3.62
C PHE A 570 -5.31 18.22 2.52
N THR A 571 -4.56 18.46 1.45
CA THR A 571 -5.05 19.15 0.26
C THR A 571 -5.47 18.13 -0.79
N ALA A 572 -6.69 18.28 -1.32
CA ALA A 572 -7.16 17.43 -2.41
C ALA A 572 -6.50 17.88 -3.71
N THR A 573 -5.82 16.96 -4.38
CA THR A 573 -5.05 17.21 -5.60
C THR A 573 -5.90 17.05 -6.86
N GLY A 574 -7.17 16.64 -6.73
CA GLY A 574 -8.05 16.37 -7.86
C GLY A 574 -7.68 15.11 -8.66
N SER A 575 -6.66 14.37 -8.24
CA SER A 575 -6.18 13.16 -8.90
C SER A 575 -5.62 12.13 -7.92
N ILE A 576 -5.47 10.88 -8.35
CA ILE A 576 -4.96 9.77 -7.54
C ILE A 576 -3.83 9.08 -8.30
N ALA A 577 -2.74 8.76 -7.59
CA ALA A 577 -1.63 7.99 -8.15
C ALA A 577 -2.07 6.57 -8.53
N PRO A 578 -1.85 6.11 -9.79
CA PRO A 578 -2.31 4.81 -10.29
C PRO A 578 -1.90 3.60 -9.44
N ALA A 579 -0.68 3.62 -8.91
CA ALA A 579 -0.15 2.53 -8.10
C ALA A 579 -0.87 2.35 -6.73
N MET A 580 -1.46 3.41 -6.16
CA MET A 580 -2.02 3.38 -4.80
C MET A 580 -3.29 2.51 -4.68
N PRO A 581 -4.30 2.62 -5.57
CA PRO A 581 -5.44 1.71 -5.56
C PRO A 581 -5.06 0.24 -5.76
N ILE A 582 -4.03 -0.04 -6.55
CA ILE A 582 -3.56 -1.43 -6.78
C ILE A 582 -2.95 -1.99 -5.52
N LEU A 583 -2.14 -1.19 -4.82
CA LEU A 583 -1.59 -1.58 -3.53
C LEU A 583 -2.71 -1.90 -2.53
N MET A 584 -3.67 -0.99 -2.40
CA MET A 584 -4.84 -1.19 -1.54
C MET A 584 -5.62 -2.45 -1.95
N LEU A 585 -5.86 -2.66 -3.25
CA LEU A 585 -6.55 -3.83 -3.79
C LEU A 585 -5.90 -5.11 -3.28
N VAL A 586 -4.59 -5.25 -3.46
CA VAL A 586 -3.89 -6.48 -3.13
C VAL A 586 -3.85 -6.75 -1.63
N ILE A 587 -3.54 -5.72 -0.83
CA ILE A 587 -3.47 -5.88 0.63
C ILE A 587 -4.85 -6.18 1.21
N LEU A 588 -5.87 -5.41 0.82
CA LEU A 588 -7.24 -5.59 1.30
C LEU A 588 -7.83 -6.92 0.84
N PHE A 589 -7.50 -7.35 -0.37
CA PHE A 589 -7.95 -8.64 -0.85
C PHE A 589 -7.41 -9.75 0.06
N GLY A 590 -6.10 -9.74 0.34
CA GLY A 590 -5.48 -10.72 1.25
C GLY A 590 -6.13 -10.74 2.64
N ILE A 591 -6.27 -9.56 3.27
CA ILE A 591 -6.84 -9.45 4.63
C ILE A 591 -8.33 -9.83 4.66
N SER A 592 -9.11 -9.45 3.64
CA SER A 592 -10.54 -9.82 3.59
C SER A 592 -10.73 -11.33 3.42
N MET A 593 -9.85 -12.02 2.67
CA MET A 593 -10.01 -13.47 2.52
C MET A 593 -9.84 -14.23 3.84
N ASP A 594 -8.93 -13.78 4.70
CA ASP A 594 -8.60 -14.40 5.98
C ASP A 594 -9.81 -14.54 6.91
N TYR A 595 -10.55 -13.45 7.07
CA TYR A 595 -11.74 -13.46 7.89
C TYR A 595 -12.88 -14.27 7.25
N GLU A 596 -12.92 -14.40 5.90
CA GLU A 596 -13.99 -15.16 5.23
C GLU A 596 -13.76 -16.64 5.47
N VAL A 597 -12.50 -17.09 5.37
CA VAL A 597 -12.09 -18.44 5.78
C VAL A 597 -12.49 -18.69 7.24
N PHE A 598 -12.24 -17.74 8.14
CA PHE A 598 -12.57 -17.92 9.56
C PHE A 598 -14.08 -18.06 9.82
N LEU A 599 -14.87 -17.15 9.25
CA LEU A 599 -16.33 -17.20 9.36
C LEU A 599 -16.87 -18.50 8.74
N LEU A 600 -16.43 -18.85 7.53
CA LEU A 600 -16.91 -20.03 6.82
C LEU A 600 -16.47 -21.34 7.47
N SER A 601 -15.28 -21.42 8.07
CA SER A 601 -14.85 -22.59 8.87
C SER A 601 -15.79 -22.85 10.02
N ARG A 602 -16.18 -21.81 10.78
CA ARG A 602 -17.16 -22.00 11.87
C ARG A 602 -18.56 -22.28 11.40
N VAL A 603 -19.00 -21.68 10.30
CA VAL A 603 -20.29 -22.04 9.69
C VAL A 603 -20.27 -23.49 9.19
N ARG A 604 -19.16 -23.94 8.61
CA ARG A 604 -19.00 -25.30 8.10
C ARG A 604 -19.03 -26.33 9.23
N GLU A 605 -18.31 -26.09 10.31
CA GLU A 605 -18.29 -26.97 11.49
C GLU A 605 -19.69 -27.17 12.06
N GLU A 606 -20.46 -26.09 12.25
CA GLU A 606 -21.84 -26.18 12.73
C GLU A 606 -22.77 -26.83 11.69
N TYR A 607 -22.51 -26.65 10.40
CA TYR A 607 -23.27 -27.31 9.34
C TYR A 607 -23.01 -28.82 9.29
N ASP A 608 -21.76 -29.25 9.46
CA ASP A 608 -21.40 -30.67 9.48
C ASP A 608 -21.99 -31.39 10.71
N LEU A 609 -22.20 -30.68 11.81
CA LEU A 609 -22.89 -31.20 13.01
C LEU A 609 -24.42 -31.22 12.88
N THR A 610 -25.03 -30.16 12.33
CA THR A 610 -26.50 -29.95 12.39
C THR A 610 -27.24 -30.25 11.09
N GLY A 611 -26.54 -30.24 9.95
CA GLY A 611 -27.12 -30.31 8.61
C GLY A 611 -28.00 -29.11 8.20
N SER A 612 -28.15 -28.11 9.07
CA SER A 612 -29.05 -26.96 8.87
C SER A 612 -28.27 -25.71 8.50
N ASN A 613 -28.36 -25.30 7.24
CA ASN A 613 -27.62 -24.12 6.74
C ASN A 613 -27.99 -22.83 7.51
N THR A 614 -29.27 -22.64 7.83
CA THR A 614 -29.74 -21.43 8.55
C THR A 614 -29.20 -21.38 9.97
N ALA A 615 -29.25 -22.51 10.69
CA ALA A 615 -28.78 -22.58 12.06
C ALA A 615 -27.25 -22.43 12.11
N ALA A 616 -26.55 -23.09 11.19
CA ALA A 616 -25.10 -23.02 11.07
C ALA A 616 -24.59 -21.61 10.78
N VAL A 617 -25.21 -20.89 9.83
CA VAL A 617 -24.81 -19.51 9.53
C VAL A 617 -25.09 -18.58 10.72
N ALA A 618 -26.24 -18.71 11.37
CA ALA A 618 -26.57 -17.88 12.53
C ALA A 618 -25.62 -18.14 13.72
N ALA A 619 -25.32 -19.41 14.01
CA ALA A 619 -24.40 -19.80 15.07
C ALA A 619 -22.96 -19.35 14.77
N GLY A 620 -22.51 -19.49 13.51
CA GLY A 620 -21.22 -19.00 13.06
C GLY A 620 -21.06 -17.51 13.32
N VAL A 621 -21.98 -16.68 12.82
CA VAL A 621 -21.96 -15.22 13.02
C VAL A 621 -22.03 -14.83 14.50
N GLU A 622 -22.86 -15.52 15.30
CA GLU A 622 -22.98 -15.22 16.73
C GLU A 622 -21.68 -15.46 17.50
N ARG A 623 -20.94 -16.52 17.17
CA ARG A 623 -19.70 -16.90 17.85
C ARG A 623 -18.48 -16.14 17.32
N THR A 624 -18.41 -15.87 16.03
CA THR A 624 -17.23 -15.23 15.41
C THR A 624 -17.34 -13.72 15.32
N GLY A 625 -18.56 -13.16 15.30
CA GLY A 625 -18.78 -11.73 15.05
C GLY A 625 -18.06 -10.81 16.05
N ALA A 626 -18.03 -11.17 17.34
CA ALA A 626 -17.30 -10.39 18.35
C ALA A 626 -15.78 -10.41 18.12
N VAL A 627 -15.22 -11.58 17.79
CA VAL A 627 -13.78 -11.74 17.54
C VAL A 627 -13.37 -10.99 16.28
N ILE A 628 -14.13 -11.14 15.19
CA ILE A 628 -13.88 -10.44 13.91
C ILE A 628 -13.97 -8.92 14.12
N THR A 629 -14.97 -8.42 14.84
CA THR A 629 -15.10 -6.98 15.11
C THR A 629 -13.93 -6.46 15.94
N SER A 630 -13.47 -7.21 16.93
CA SER A 630 -12.29 -6.86 17.73
C SER A 630 -11.01 -6.83 16.90
N ALA A 631 -10.79 -7.85 16.05
CA ALA A 631 -9.67 -7.89 15.12
C ALA A 631 -9.69 -6.70 14.15
N ALA A 632 -10.85 -6.45 13.51
CA ALA A 632 -11.06 -5.33 12.62
C ALA A 632 -10.79 -3.98 13.31
N LEU A 633 -11.28 -3.79 14.54
CA LEU A 633 -11.02 -2.56 15.31
C LEU A 633 -9.53 -2.36 15.59
N LEU A 634 -8.81 -3.41 15.97
CA LEU A 634 -7.36 -3.34 16.18
C LEU A 634 -6.64 -2.98 14.89
N PHE A 635 -7.01 -3.59 13.76
CA PHE A 635 -6.41 -3.31 12.46
C PHE A 635 -6.70 -1.89 11.97
N ILE A 636 -7.94 -1.41 12.19
CA ILE A 636 -8.33 -0.01 11.91
C ILE A 636 -7.50 0.97 12.73
N VAL A 637 -7.16 0.67 13.98
CA VAL A 637 -6.28 1.55 14.78
C VAL A 637 -4.84 1.55 14.26
N VAL A 638 -4.29 0.37 13.93
CA VAL A 638 -2.93 0.26 13.39
C VAL A 638 -2.80 1.07 12.11
N ILE A 639 -3.69 0.84 11.14
CA ILE A 639 -3.62 1.52 9.85
C ILE A 639 -4.13 2.96 9.96
N GLY A 640 -5.18 3.19 10.76
CA GLY A 640 -5.75 4.52 10.96
C GLY A 640 -4.78 5.51 11.61
N ALA A 641 -3.74 5.04 12.31
CA ALA A 641 -2.66 5.90 12.76
C ALA A 641 -1.93 6.61 11.60
N PHE A 642 -1.82 5.97 10.43
CA PHE A 642 -1.26 6.57 9.22
C PHE A 642 -2.17 7.68 8.64
N ALA A 643 -3.43 7.76 9.06
CA ALA A 643 -4.28 8.91 8.72
C ALA A 643 -3.75 10.23 9.33
N THR A 644 -2.87 10.15 10.33
CA THR A 644 -2.20 11.32 10.94
C THR A 644 -0.92 11.75 10.20
N SER A 645 -0.53 11.02 9.15
CA SER A 645 0.64 11.35 8.31
C SER A 645 0.51 12.73 7.66
N GLY A 646 1.64 13.42 7.49
CA GLY A 646 1.72 14.64 6.71
C GLY A 646 1.62 14.40 5.20
N ILE A 647 1.82 13.16 4.74
CA ILE A 647 1.85 12.80 3.33
C ILE A 647 0.48 12.30 2.88
N THR A 648 -0.09 12.96 1.87
CA THR A 648 -1.44 12.65 1.37
C THR A 648 -1.58 11.21 0.90
N SER A 649 -0.58 10.67 0.19
CA SER A 649 -0.60 9.28 -0.31
C SER A 649 -0.63 8.23 0.81
N ILE A 650 0.13 8.44 1.89
CA ILE A 650 0.14 7.54 3.05
C ILE A 650 -1.20 7.63 3.80
N LYS A 651 -1.71 8.86 3.97
CA LYS A 651 -3.02 9.12 4.56
C LYS A 651 -4.14 8.45 3.76
N MET A 652 -4.04 8.45 2.43
CA MET A 652 -4.97 7.78 1.51
C MET A 652 -5.04 6.28 1.73
N VAL A 653 -3.88 5.61 1.73
CA VAL A 653 -3.80 4.17 2.02
C VAL A 653 -4.36 3.89 3.41
N GLY A 654 -3.98 4.70 4.41
CA GLY A 654 -4.43 4.58 5.79
C GLY A 654 -5.96 4.64 5.95
N VAL A 655 -6.55 5.75 5.51
CA VAL A 655 -8.00 6.00 5.60
C VAL A 655 -8.78 5.02 4.72
N GLY A 656 -8.33 4.81 3.48
CA GLY A 656 -8.99 3.92 2.53
C GLY A 656 -9.05 2.49 3.03
N MET A 657 -7.93 1.96 3.57
CA MET A 657 -7.92 0.62 4.14
C MET A 657 -8.73 0.52 5.43
N ALA A 658 -8.73 1.54 6.29
CA ALA A 658 -9.58 1.57 7.49
C ALA A 658 -11.08 1.50 7.12
N ILE A 659 -11.50 2.25 6.10
CA ILE A 659 -12.87 2.20 5.57
C ILE A 659 -13.17 0.82 4.99
N ALA A 660 -12.25 0.24 4.22
CA ALA A 660 -12.42 -1.10 3.66
C ALA A 660 -12.64 -2.17 4.73
N ILE A 661 -11.80 -2.18 5.76
CA ILE A 661 -11.89 -3.13 6.88
C ILE A 661 -13.20 -2.90 7.64
N LEU A 662 -13.61 -1.65 7.85
CA LEU A 662 -14.88 -1.33 8.50
C LEU A 662 -16.09 -1.85 7.70
N LEU A 663 -16.14 -1.56 6.40
CA LEU A 663 -17.20 -2.03 5.50
C LEU A 663 -17.23 -3.56 5.42
N ASP A 664 -16.06 -4.18 5.27
CA ASP A 664 -15.94 -5.63 5.18
C ASP A 664 -16.39 -6.32 6.47
N ALA A 665 -15.89 -5.88 7.63
CA ALA A 665 -16.19 -6.50 8.93
C ALA A 665 -17.66 -6.31 9.34
N THR A 666 -18.30 -5.20 8.98
CA THR A 666 -19.65 -4.86 9.45
C THR A 666 -20.74 -5.08 8.39
N VAL A 667 -20.56 -4.54 7.20
CA VAL A 667 -21.56 -4.55 6.12
C VAL A 667 -21.50 -5.87 5.37
N VAL A 668 -20.31 -6.28 4.92
CA VAL A 668 -20.15 -7.49 4.12
C VAL A 668 -20.35 -8.74 4.99
N ARG A 669 -19.55 -8.92 6.04
CA ARG A 669 -19.63 -10.12 6.91
C ARG A 669 -20.86 -10.13 7.80
N GLY A 670 -21.27 -8.97 8.30
CA GLY A 670 -22.39 -8.88 9.22
C GLY A 670 -23.75 -9.05 8.54
N LEU A 671 -23.88 -8.61 7.27
CA LEU A 671 -25.17 -8.54 6.58
C LEU A 671 -25.18 -9.29 5.26
N LEU A 672 -24.25 -8.99 4.34
CA LEU A 672 -24.29 -9.54 2.98
C LEU A 672 -23.98 -11.03 2.93
N VAL A 673 -22.89 -11.48 3.56
CA VAL A 673 -22.47 -12.88 3.59
C VAL A 673 -23.58 -13.78 4.16
N PRO A 674 -24.17 -13.50 5.34
CA PRO A 674 -25.22 -14.34 5.88
C PRO A 674 -26.51 -14.32 5.05
N ALA A 675 -26.87 -13.16 4.48
CA ALA A 675 -28.03 -13.04 3.61
C ALA A 675 -27.90 -13.91 2.35
N VAL A 676 -26.77 -13.80 1.66
CA VAL A 676 -26.51 -14.55 0.42
C VAL A 676 -26.37 -16.04 0.71
N MET A 677 -25.70 -16.43 1.81
CA MET A 677 -25.67 -17.85 2.22
C MET A 677 -27.06 -18.39 2.52
N ARG A 678 -27.95 -17.59 3.13
CA ARG A 678 -29.34 -18.00 3.36
C ARG A 678 -30.09 -18.23 2.05
N LEU A 679 -29.92 -17.35 1.06
CA LEU A 679 -30.54 -17.46 -0.26
C LEU A 679 -30.06 -18.69 -1.03
N MET A 680 -28.75 -18.99 -0.98
CA MET A 680 -28.16 -20.13 -1.68
C MET A 680 -28.48 -21.49 -1.05
N GLY A 681 -28.85 -21.53 0.24
CA GLY A 681 -29.30 -22.76 0.89
C GLY A 681 -28.28 -23.91 0.79
N ARG A 682 -28.67 -25.03 0.17
CA ARG A 682 -27.77 -26.19 -0.03
C ARG A 682 -26.70 -25.97 -1.10
N ALA A 683 -26.90 -25.03 -2.02
CA ALA A 683 -25.94 -24.74 -3.09
C ALA A 683 -24.61 -24.22 -2.55
N ASN A 684 -24.59 -23.64 -1.35
CA ASN A 684 -23.35 -23.26 -0.65
C ASN A 684 -22.35 -24.40 -0.54
N TRP A 685 -22.80 -25.65 -0.49
CA TRP A 685 -21.93 -26.81 -0.23
C TRP A 685 -21.77 -27.71 -1.47
N TRP A 686 -22.11 -27.18 -2.64
CA TRP A 686 -22.12 -27.95 -3.88
C TRP A 686 -20.78 -27.88 -4.62
N ALA A 687 -20.35 -29.02 -5.15
CA ALA A 687 -19.27 -29.14 -6.12
C ALA A 687 -19.63 -30.17 -7.20
N PRO A 688 -19.21 -29.95 -8.46
CA PRO A 688 -19.45 -30.89 -9.55
C PRO A 688 -18.66 -32.20 -9.33
N GLY A 689 -19.17 -33.31 -9.89
CA GLY A 689 -18.70 -34.67 -9.61
C GLY A 689 -17.17 -34.89 -9.67
N PRO A 690 -16.44 -34.40 -10.69
CA PRO A 690 -14.98 -34.52 -10.76
C PRO A 690 -14.27 -33.77 -9.62
N LEU A 691 -14.68 -32.54 -9.34
CA LEU A 691 -14.10 -31.71 -8.27
C LEU A 691 -14.41 -32.30 -6.89
N ALA A 692 -15.60 -32.86 -6.68
CA ALA A 692 -15.93 -33.58 -5.45
C ALA A 692 -15.03 -34.80 -5.22
N LYS A 693 -14.53 -35.48 -6.29
CA LYS A 693 -13.52 -36.55 -6.17
C LYS A 693 -12.16 -35.99 -5.74
N VAL A 694 -11.72 -34.87 -6.30
CA VAL A 694 -10.47 -34.19 -5.93
C VAL A 694 -10.51 -33.77 -4.46
N TYR A 695 -11.59 -33.12 -4.02
CA TYR A 695 -11.76 -32.73 -2.61
C TYR A 695 -11.78 -33.93 -1.67
N ARG A 696 -12.39 -35.06 -2.05
CA ARG A 696 -12.31 -36.27 -1.21
C ARG A 696 -10.89 -36.81 -1.03
N ARG A 697 -9.99 -36.55 -1.98
CA ARG A 697 -8.61 -37.05 -1.97
C ARG A 697 -7.61 -36.08 -1.33
N TYR A 698 -7.77 -34.78 -1.59
CA TYR A 698 -6.82 -33.72 -1.20
C TYR A 698 -7.43 -32.67 -0.26
N GLY A 699 -8.73 -32.72 -0.02
CA GLY A 699 -9.45 -31.76 0.79
C GLY A 699 -9.02 -31.79 2.26
N VAL A 700 -8.96 -30.61 2.84
CA VAL A 700 -8.65 -30.39 4.24
C VAL A 700 -9.90 -30.70 5.06
N ARG A 701 -9.89 -31.79 5.84
CA ARG A 701 -10.96 -32.11 6.80
C ARG A 701 -10.57 -31.69 8.22
N GLU A 702 -11.52 -31.07 8.91
CA GLU A 702 -11.46 -30.73 10.34
C GLU A 702 -12.28 -31.76 11.10
N GLY A 703 -11.71 -32.94 11.35
CA GLY A 703 -12.35 -33.97 12.16
C GLY A 703 -11.63 -35.30 12.10
N ALA A 704 -11.25 -35.83 13.25
CA ALA A 704 -11.07 -37.28 13.38
C ALA A 704 -12.44 -37.92 13.15
N PRO A 705 -12.53 -39.09 12.48
CA PRO A 705 -13.80 -39.79 12.36
C PRO A 705 -14.26 -40.15 13.77
N SER A 706 -15.34 -39.52 14.25
CA SER A 706 -16.07 -40.05 15.40
C SER A 706 -16.53 -41.45 15.01
N PRO A 707 -16.22 -42.49 15.79
CA PRO A 707 -16.76 -43.82 15.52
C PRO A 707 -18.28 -43.70 15.53
N VAL A 708 -18.90 -44.13 14.44
CA VAL A 708 -20.34 -44.33 14.38
C VAL A 708 -20.69 -45.23 15.56
N PRO A 709 -21.65 -44.87 16.44
CA PRO A 709 -22.11 -45.79 17.47
C PRO A 709 -22.57 -47.06 16.77
N GLU A 710 -21.93 -48.20 17.09
CA GLU A 710 -22.48 -49.49 16.68
C GLU A 710 -23.93 -49.55 17.21
N PRO A 711 -24.91 -49.91 16.37
CA PRO A 711 -26.25 -50.12 16.86
C PRO A 711 -26.20 -51.16 17.97
N GLU A 712 -26.67 -50.79 19.17
CA GLU A 712 -26.80 -51.74 20.28
C GLU A 712 -27.56 -52.97 19.78
N PRO A 713 -27.03 -54.19 20.02
CA PRO A 713 -27.77 -55.40 19.70
C PRO A 713 -29.05 -55.39 20.52
N ALA A 714 -30.19 -55.42 19.83
CA ALA A 714 -31.50 -55.55 20.45
C ALA A 714 -31.47 -56.76 21.40
N ARG A 715 -31.71 -56.48 22.69
CA ARG A 715 -31.99 -57.51 23.71
C ARG A 715 -33.48 -57.75 23.81
#